data_AF-A0A9P3G4N0-F1
#
_entry.id   AF-A0A9P3G4N0-F1
#
_cell.length_a   1.000
_cell.length_b   1.000
_cell.length_c   1.000
_cell.angle_alpha   90.00
_cell.angle_beta   90.00
_cell.angle_gamma   90.00
#
_symmetry.space_group_name_H-M   'P 1'
#
loop_
_entity.id
_entity.type
_entity.pdbx_description
1 polymer ?
#
loop_
_entity_poly.entity_id
_entity_poly.type
_entity_poly.pdbx_seq_one_letter_code
_entity_poly.pdbx_strand_id
1 'polypeptide(L)'
;MNRADTSLQSIGSQGDLSLGSFASEFLTPARRAASGSTATSSVPVATPSPPNAAQFTRRRLDDPTPRRRGLDDSLEDNDGDVLDTPGREHKWGDGVDGTPAPDRTKRGKGATKGSVNLTLRDQEKHIDSLKKENFNIKLKVHFLEERLAQLAPDQIDEALKQNINLKIEVQQRGMEIKKLKKLVLEAQRELERLQRGSGTSESRVQYLEEKLAERDRELSELRRRRVGGADEHVVRELEARNAQLEERNMELEEQLEGVRTLLEDNAEEMERLKEIVESREDERNGDGGRLRKHLEELEDENEHLKQRVTEHEDLVVRQEEEKEELVDQVEMLRLQLEDMERRREAENVERSQSRAMILDEREGREAVEEELASARDKLAAAQIEIQQKEDEVELKVREIDEIVAEHERIVREVEQEWRGEVEEARGRVDELKDELERREQESKELRLAFTDLETEMNEVVEKFEIALEHKEREAEEKDSEIASANQEIQKLGDTVYRLEDENDRLKEESARLREEDGVELERLEALSNALKEKVANLKEDLEDLQDQFEQKCQEANQAQASQEELAKHIENLVAELQKTQANVKRLESERDKMLRELEEANRQSKRALEAKDSALQSALHDLTSTQALLSQRESDLAQVQAALDTLEKESKQLGESHTTARFSLQLEVDRLKRDVERLEDELRRARKELDERDGRGRDREGVLDRLHAENRDLAAQLAAQTQARLNATEKLDGTQASLKAAEAEAAGLRARVQDLEGRMSKDQRSMLTAETQYRDQLTERNTLLLTIYQYMDKILGVDKTPKKNGAAETKPFTNFSVFHDNLITRLKQLSQIALDFDRRAKDAEARYAERLDGMRKQLDARWRQLDKFEAAVKALAEHKAAWRRKLVAKEGEADALRATNAELQAALAAKGRGAPGDGAEVRALNARATNAERRVANLQNQLLAAEERVTAMNQKTAVADNKWEVRVKEYEGRLKQAEEKVKRERQGGKERAHELEAQARQYQRQIELAQKRIQQLNEILDKAGLGRDSKNASPAR
;
A
#
# COMPACT_ATOMS: atom_id res chain seq x y z
N MET A 1 50.49 -58.66 22.15
CA MET A 1 49.22 -59.17 21.57
C MET A 1 48.24 -59.21 22.72
N ASN A 2 47.15 -58.43 22.64
CA ASN A 2 46.68 -57.71 23.82
C ASN A 2 45.29 -58.15 24.29
N ARG A 3 45.16 -58.07 25.62
CA ARG A 3 43.99 -58.18 26.52
C ARG A 3 42.71 -57.49 25.98
N ALA A 4 41.48 -57.89 26.29
CA ALA A 4 40.86 -58.60 27.43
C ALA A 4 40.43 -57.72 28.64
N ASP A 5 39.11 -57.51 28.71
CA ASP A 5 38.18 -57.55 29.87
C ASP A 5 38.25 -56.64 31.12
N THR A 6 37.06 -56.09 31.41
CA THR A 6 36.40 -55.87 32.72
C THR A 6 36.84 -54.79 33.74
N SER A 7 35.96 -53.77 33.85
CA SER A 7 35.30 -53.32 35.10
C SER A 7 35.94 -52.31 36.08
N LEU A 8 35.03 -51.57 36.76
CA LEU A 8 35.10 -50.90 38.08
C LEU A 8 35.92 -49.60 38.30
N GLN A 9 35.23 -48.63 38.96
CA GLN A 9 35.62 -47.67 40.01
C GLN A 9 36.92 -46.82 39.86
N SER A 10 36.92 -45.47 39.95
CA SER A 10 36.43 -44.50 40.98
C SER A 10 37.54 -44.08 41.98
N ILE A 11 37.31 -42.97 42.73
CA ILE A 11 38.31 -42.14 43.47
C ILE A 11 39.15 -41.28 42.47
N GLY A 12 39.49 -40.01 42.68
CA GLY A 12 39.47 -39.10 43.86
C GLY A 12 40.90 -38.50 44.04
N SER A 13 41.14 -37.34 44.69
CA SER A 13 40.30 -36.50 45.57
C SER A 13 40.89 -35.07 45.71
N GLN A 14 40.03 -34.10 46.08
CA GLN A 14 40.33 -32.81 46.76
C GLN A 14 41.27 -31.77 46.07
N GLY A 15 41.22 -30.48 46.43
CA GLY A 15 40.36 -29.76 47.41
C GLY A 15 40.48 -28.22 47.20
N ASP A 16 39.96 -27.32 48.05
CA ASP A 16 39.13 -27.49 49.26
C ASP A 16 38.49 -26.13 49.68
N LEU A 17 37.76 -26.08 50.81
CA LEU A 17 37.18 -24.89 51.50
C LEU A 17 35.90 -24.28 50.83
N SER A 18 34.84 -23.79 51.50
CA SER A 18 34.37 -23.69 52.91
C SER A 18 33.00 -22.94 52.86
N LEU A 19 31.92 -23.06 53.67
CA LEU A 19 31.40 -23.80 54.85
C LEU A 19 29.84 -23.63 54.81
N GLY A 20 28.93 -24.24 55.60
CA GLY A 20 28.99 -25.28 56.64
C GLY A 20 27.86 -25.12 57.70
N SER A 21 27.30 -26.23 58.25
CA SER A 21 26.41 -26.32 59.46
C SER A 21 24.97 -25.75 59.38
N PHE A 22 23.87 -26.37 59.88
CA PHE A 22 23.60 -27.70 60.49
C PHE A 22 22.07 -28.05 60.54
N ALA A 23 21.71 -29.35 60.41
CA ALA A 23 20.52 -30.10 60.95
C ALA A 23 19.05 -29.63 60.68
N SER A 24 17.97 -30.45 60.76
CA SER A 24 17.84 -31.92 60.92
C SER A 24 16.52 -32.50 60.31
N GLU A 25 16.60 -33.77 59.86
CA GLU A 25 15.62 -34.89 59.89
C GLU A 25 14.14 -34.85 59.36
N PHE A 26 13.90 -35.83 58.47
CA PHE A 26 12.82 -36.86 58.44
C PHE A 26 11.49 -36.72 57.64
N LEU A 27 11.36 -37.70 56.71
CA LEU A 27 10.19 -38.45 56.22
C LEU A 27 9.18 -37.91 55.18
N THR A 28 9.06 -38.74 54.14
CA THR A 28 7.87 -39.10 53.34
C THR A 28 7.37 -38.16 52.23
N PRO A 29 6.68 -38.70 51.18
CA PRO A 29 6.65 -38.06 49.87
C PRO A 29 5.25 -37.86 49.23
N ALA A 30 5.30 -37.27 48.03
CA ALA A 30 4.46 -37.56 46.85
C ALA A 30 3.32 -36.59 46.45
N ARG A 31 3.33 -36.37 45.13
CA ARG A 31 2.23 -36.08 44.18
C ARG A 31 1.79 -34.64 43.87
N ARG A 32 2.03 -34.33 42.58
CA ARG A 32 1.22 -33.56 41.59
C ARG A 32 1.54 -32.07 41.34
N ALA A 33 2.12 -31.87 40.15
CA ALA A 33 1.79 -30.86 39.14
C ALA A 33 2.13 -29.37 39.40
N ALA A 34 3.13 -28.88 38.66
CA ALA A 34 3.24 -27.50 38.20
C ALA A 34 2.39 -27.36 36.91
N SER A 35 1.59 -26.30 36.73
CA SER A 35 1.96 -24.94 36.30
C SER A 35 2.52 -24.89 34.87
N GLY A 36 1.89 -24.19 33.90
CA GLY A 36 0.63 -23.44 34.01
C GLY A 36 0.09 -22.98 32.65
N SER A 37 -1.19 -22.59 32.61
CA SER A 37 -1.91 -22.16 31.41
C SER A 37 -2.82 -20.97 31.70
N THR A 38 -2.89 -19.99 30.80
CA THR A 38 -3.55 -18.70 31.00
C THR A 38 -5.04 -18.70 30.66
N ALA A 39 -5.91 -18.40 31.64
CA ALA A 39 -7.30 -17.99 31.41
C ALA A 39 -7.89 -17.27 32.63
N THR A 40 -8.66 -16.19 32.42
CA THR A 40 -10.10 -16.07 32.77
C THR A 40 -10.61 -14.63 32.60
N SER A 41 -11.94 -14.49 32.46
CA SER A 41 -12.65 -13.23 32.20
C SER A 41 -13.89 -13.12 33.09
N SER A 42 -14.21 -11.93 33.63
CA SER A 42 -15.59 -11.54 33.98
C SER A 42 -15.73 -10.10 34.54
N VAL A 43 -16.59 -9.24 33.93
CA VAL A 43 -17.81 -8.56 34.50
C VAL A 43 -17.69 -7.76 35.85
N PRO A 44 -18.45 -6.68 36.20
CA PRO A 44 -19.53 -5.89 35.51
C PRO A 44 -19.44 -4.32 35.51
N VAL A 45 -20.22 -3.69 34.61
CA VAL A 45 -21.15 -2.51 34.73
C VAL A 45 -20.89 -1.32 35.71
N ALA A 46 -20.91 -0.09 35.17
CA ALA A 46 -21.57 1.12 35.75
C ALA A 46 -21.85 2.24 34.69
N THR A 47 -22.83 3.13 34.94
CA THR A 47 -23.29 4.28 34.11
C THR A 47 -22.92 5.63 34.80
N PRO A 48 -23.31 6.90 34.39
CA PRO A 48 -24.25 7.37 33.34
C PRO A 48 -23.90 8.68 32.54
N SER A 49 -24.71 9.08 31.53
CA SER A 49 -25.27 10.46 31.31
C SER A 49 -25.99 10.67 29.94
N PRO A 50 -26.84 11.72 29.76
CA PRO A 50 -27.71 11.97 28.57
C PRO A 50 -27.28 13.23 27.74
N PRO A 51 -28.02 13.80 26.74
CA PRO A 51 -29.37 13.47 26.22
C PRO A 51 -29.59 13.41 24.67
N ASN A 52 -30.85 13.12 24.32
CA ASN A 52 -31.54 13.04 23.01
C ASN A 52 -31.66 14.37 22.20
N ALA A 53 -32.11 14.45 20.92
CA ALA A 53 -32.41 13.45 19.87
C ALA A 53 -32.60 14.14 18.48
N ALA A 54 -32.93 13.35 17.44
CA ALA A 54 -33.05 13.76 16.02
C ALA A 54 -34.48 14.16 15.54
N GLN A 55 -34.64 14.28 14.21
CA GLN A 55 -35.65 15.10 13.52
C GLN A 55 -36.98 14.40 13.11
N PHE A 56 -37.99 15.25 12.83
CA PHE A 56 -38.95 15.23 11.69
C PHE A 56 -40.39 14.63 11.70
N THR A 57 -41.32 15.50 11.25
CA THR A 57 -42.58 15.33 10.45
C THR A 57 -43.97 14.95 11.04
N ARG A 58 -44.94 15.91 10.90
CA ARG A 58 -46.39 15.85 10.51
C ARG A 58 -47.33 14.81 11.18
N ARG A 59 -48.60 15.02 11.59
CA ARG A 59 -49.67 16.08 11.65
C ARG A 59 -50.71 15.56 12.72
N ARG A 60 -51.81 16.19 13.19
CA ARG A 60 -52.67 17.40 12.96
C ARG A 60 -52.78 18.18 14.32
N LEU A 61 -53.21 19.45 14.44
CA LEU A 61 -54.48 20.18 14.19
C LEU A 61 -55.63 19.95 15.20
N ASP A 62 -55.76 20.84 16.20
CA ASP A 62 -56.87 21.82 16.31
C ASP A 62 -56.45 23.02 17.25
N ASP A 63 -57.26 24.09 17.28
CA ASP A 63 -56.99 25.45 17.83
C ASP A 63 -57.43 25.59 19.34
N PRO A 64 -57.21 26.70 20.12
CA PRO A 64 -56.93 28.07 19.69
C PRO A 64 -55.86 28.96 20.38
N THR A 65 -55.40 29.92 19.56
CA THR A 65 -54.89 31.30 19.78
C THR A 65 -55.08 31.98 21.18
N PRO A 66 -54.24 32.99 21.62
CA PRO A 66 -53.83 34.14 20.77
C PRO A 66 -52.50 34.96 21.02
N ARG A 67 -52.09 35.66 19.92
CA ARG A 67 -51.52 37.05 19.81
C ARG A 67 -50.02 37.42 20.06
N ARG A 68 -49.46 38.10 19.02
CA ARG A 68 -48.46 39.21 18.99
C ARG A 68 -46.96 38.90 19.27
N ARG A 69 -45.95 39.65 18.76
CA ARG A 69 -45.80 40.66 17.64
C ARG A 69 -44.31 41.07 17.48
N GLY A 70 -43.81 41.28 16.24
CA GLY A 70 -42.46 41.83 15.92
C GLY A 70 -41.41 40.73 15.63
N LEU A 71 -40.40 40.84 14.75
CA LEU A 71 -39.76 42.01 14.05
C LEU A 71 -39.08 42.97 15.05
N ASP A 72 -37.78 43.33 14.96
CA ASP A 72 -36.88 43.44 13.79
C ASP A 72 -35.36 43.37 14.16
N ASP A 73 -34.51 43.31 13.12
CA ASP A 73 -33.12 43.85 12.92
C ASP A 73 -31.89 43.57 13.84
N SER A 74 -30.71 43.62 13.18
CA SER A 74 -29.32 44.06 13.56
C SER A 74 -28.74 43.78 14.96
N LEU A 75 -27.61 43.04 15.09
CA LEU A 75 -26.18 43.38 14.80
C LEU A 75 -25.45 44.11 15.96
N GLU A 76 -24.21 43.65 16.23
CA GLU A 76 -22.97 44.36 16.65
C GLU A 76 -23.03 45.58 17.61
N ASP A 77 -22.18 45.73 18.63
CA ASP A 77 -21.23 44.81 19.30
C ASP A 77 -20.70 45.46 20.62
N ASN A 78 -19.98 44.68 21.43
CA ASN A 78 -18.86 45.09 22.31
C ASN A 78 -19.06 45.81 23.68
N ASP A 79 -18.31 45.29 24.67
CA ASP A 79 -17.80 45.84 25.94
C ASP A 79 -18.70 46.35 27.10
N GLY A 80 -18.25 46.01 28.32
CA GLY A 80 -18.86 46.35 29.62
C GLY A 80 -18.13 45.73 30.81
N ASP A 81 -16.90 46.20 31.08
CA ASP A 81 -15.95 45.76 32.12
C ASP A 81 -16.43 45.99 33.59
N VAL A 82 -15.58 45.61 34.57
CA VAL A 82 -15.37 46.21 35.93
C VAL A 82 -15.57 45.28 37.16
N LEU A 83 -14.43 44.72 37.60
CA LEU A 83 -13.90 44.60 38.98
C LEU A 83 -14.31 43.53 40.05
N ASP A 84 -13.23 42.93 40.57
CA ASP A 84 -12.84 42.72 41.99
C ASP A 84 -13.27 41.46 42.81
N THR A 85 -12.61 41.37 43.97
CA THR A 85 -12.33 40.24 44.87
C THR A 85 -12.86 40.56 46.30
N PRO A 86 -12.53 39.88 47.43
CA PRO A 86 -11.75 38.65 47.64
C PRO A 86 -12.31 37.61 48.67
N GLY A 87 -11.78 36.38 48.59
CA GLY A 87 -11.17 35.68 49.75
C GLY A 87 -12.02 34.94 50.80
N ARG A 88 -11.49 33.78 51.26
CA ARG A 88 -11.49 33.36 52.67
C ARG A 88 -10.41 32.28 52.94
N GLU A 89 -9.79 32.30 54.11
CA GLU A 89 -8.72 31.37 54.54
C GLU A 89 -9.17 30.31 55.57
N HIS A 90 -8.36 29.25 55.73
CA HIS A 90 -8.04 28.39 56.91
C HIS A 90 -7.69 26.96 56.40
N LYS A 91 -6.55 26.30 56.66
CA LYS A 91 -5.59 26.23 57.81
C LYS A 91 -6.28 25.60 59.04
N TRP A 92 -5.92 24.41 59.55
CA TRP A 92 -4.63 23.88 60.06
C TRP A 92 -4.41 22.39 59.66
N GLY A 93 -3.30 21.67 59.93
CA GLY A 93 -1.98 22.00 60.52
C GLY A 93 -1.39 20.86 61.40
N ASP A 94 -0.07 20.61 61.30
CA ASP A 94 0.77 19.59 62.00
C ASP A 94 0.42 18.08 61.83
N GLY A 95 1.36 17.12 61.93
CA GLY A 95 2.82 17.16 62.26
C GLY A 95 3.19 16.11 63.33
N VAL A 96 4.41 15.60 63.55
CA VAL A 96 5.77 15.59 62.90
C VAL A 96 6.55 14.40 63.55
N ASP A 97 7.71 13.85 63.14
CA ASP A 97 8.69 13.99 62.04
C ASP A 97 9.41 12.63 61.83
N GLY A 98 10.34 12.48 60.86
CA GLY A 98 11.25 11.32 60.75
C GLY A 98 12.13 11.31 59.49
N THR A 99 13.25 12.04 59.49
CA THR A 99 14.25 12.13 58.40
C THR A 99 15.27 10.95 58.41
N PRO A 100 16.11 10.68 57.35
CA PRO A 100 16.67 11.60 56.34
C PRO A 100 16.56 11.17 54.85
N ALA A 101 17.12 12.01 53.95
CA ALA A 101 17.07 11.92 52.48
C ALA A 101 18.36 11.27 51.86
N PRO A 102 18.51 11.13 50.51
CA PRO A 102 18.75 12.29 49.63
C PRO A 102 18.08 12.30 48.23
N ASP A 103 17.60 13.49 47.88
CA ASP A 103 17.64 14.24 46.60
C ASP A 103 17.63 13.56 45.19
N ARG A 104 16.88 14.20 44.26
CA ARG A 104 16.97 14.03 42.79
C ARG A 104 17.33 15.37 42.15
N THR A 105 18.59 15.51 41.71
CA THR A 105 19.06 16.73 41.03
C THR A 105 18.36 16.97 39.69
N LYS A 106 18.15 18.27 39.37
CA LYS A 106 17.32 18.73 38.24
C LYS A 106 17.82 20.07 37.71
N ARG A 107 18.20 20.15 36.42
CA ARG A 107 18.46 21.38 35.65
C ARG A 107 18.48 21.05 34.14
N GLY A 108 18.29 21.98 33.21
CA GLY A 108 18.07 23.44 33.35
C GLY A 108 16.74 23.94 32.75
N LYS A 109 16.57 25.27 32.66
CA LYS A 109 15.32 25.94 32.26
C LYS A 109 15.59 27.22 31.46
N GLY A 110 14.86 27.41 30.36
CA GLY A 110 14.79 28.65 29.56
C GLY A 110 14.54 28.36 28.07
N ALA A 111 14.11 29.31 27.23
CA ALA A 111 13.40 30.56 27.49
C ALA A 111 12.90 31.16 26.14
N THR A 112 11.62 31.58 26.08
CA THR A 112 11.01 32.45 25.04
C THR A 112 10.87 31.92 23.59
N LYS A 113 9.93 32.54 22.85
CA LYS A 113 9.57 32.37 21.41
C LYS A 113 8.98 31.00 21.01
N GLY A 114 7.91 31.02 20.18
CA GLY A 114 7.46 29.80 19.49
C GLY A 114 5.99 29.71 19.06
N SER A 115 5.05 30.50 19.62
CA SER A 115 3.64 30.46 19.18
C SER A 115 3.49 31.16 17.82
N VAL A 116 3.84 30.46 16.75
CA VAL A 116 3.56 30.88 15.38
C VAL A 116 2.05 30.78 15.18
N ASN A 117 1.40 31.93 15.02
CA ASN A 117 0.02 31.98 14.53
C ASN A 117 0.02 31.43 13.10
N LEU A 118 -0.23 30.14 12.97
CA LEU A 118 -0.44 29.46 11.69
C LEU A 118 -1.52 30.25 10.94
N THR A 119 -1.20 30.80 9.76
CA THR A 119 -2.14 31.70 9.09
C THR A 119 -3.43 30.94 8.75
N LEU A 120 -4.57 31.63 8.57
CA LEU A 120 -5.82 30.95 8.15
C LEU A 120 -5.60 30.03 6.94
N ARG A 121 -4.71 30.44 6.01
CA ARG A 121 -4.34 29.69 4.81
C ARG A 121 -3.45 28.46 5.08
N ASP A 122 -2.66 28.48 6.14
CA ASP A 122 -1.84 27.35 6.56
C ASP A 122 -2.61 26.42 7.52
N GLN A 123 -3.55 26.95 8.30
CA GLN A 123 -4.59 26.16 8.99
C GLN A 123 -5.47 25.43 7.97
N GLU A 124 -5.90 26.11 6.91
CA GLU A 124 -6.68 25.53 5.80
C GLU A 124 -5.90 24.44 5.07
N LYS A 125 -4.60 24.65 4.76
CA LYS A 125 -3.71 23.57 4.27
C LYS A 125 -3.58 22.41 5.25
N HIS A 126 -3.47 22.66 6.55
CA HIS A 126 -3.34 21.60 7.55
C HIS A 126 -4.65 20.80 7.68
N ILE A 127 -5.79 21.48 7.63
CA ILE A 127 -7.12 20.89 7.53
C ILE A 127 -7.26 20.07 6.24
N ASP A 128 -6.73 20.53 5.10
CA ASP A 128 -6.75 19.77 3.84
C ASP A 128 -5.75 18.59 3.83
N SER A 129 -4.64 18.68 4.56
CA SER A 129 -3.77 17.53 4.86
C SER A 129 -4.53 16.50 5.68
N LEU A 130 -5.15 16.92 6.79
CA LEU A 130 -5.97 16.08 7.66
C LEU A 130 -7.19 15.49 6.93
N LYS A 131 -7.82 16.20 5.97
CA LYS A 131 -8.85 15.63 5.09
C LYS A 131 -8.30 14.54 4.18
N LYS A 132 -7.13 14.76 3.56
CA LYS A 132 -6.46 13.76 2.70
C LYS A 132 -5.97 12.55 3.48
N GLU A 133 -5.44 12.77 4.68
CA GLU A 133 -5.07 11.72 5.63
C GLU A 133 -6.32 10.95 6.09
N ASN A 134 -7.42 11.63 6.44
CA ASN A 134 -8.69 10.99 6.81
C ASN A 134 -9.30 10.21 5.62
N PHE A 135 -9.15 10.69 4.39
CA PHE A 135 -9.58 9.99 3.17
C PHE A 135 -8.70 8.78 2.86
N ASN A 136 -7.37 8.90 2.99
CA ASN A 136 -6.43 7.78 2.86
C ASN A 136 -6.62 6.74 3.96
N ILE A 137 -6.94 7.17 5.19
CA ILE A 137 -7.32 6.27 6.29
C ILE A 137 -8.65 5.57 5.97
N LYS A 138 -9.65 6.26 5.43
CA LYS A 138 -10.91 5.63 4.98
C LYS A 138 -10.70 4.63 3.85
N LEU A 139 -9.87 4.95 2.85
CA LEU A 139 -9.46 3.99 1.82
C LEU A 139 -8.71 2.80 2.41
N LYS A 140 -7.80 3.03 3.37
CA LYS A 140 -7.05 1.95 4.03
C LYS A 140 -7.93 1.12 4.95
N VAL A 141 -8.96 1.70 5.58
CA VAL A 141 -10.01 0.98 6.32
C VAL A 141 -10.82 0.14 5.33
N HIS A 142 -11.33 0.71 4.23
CA HIS A 142 -12.05 -0.03 3.20
C HIS A 142 -11.23 -1.22 2.66
N PHE A 143 -9.96 -1.01 2.29
CA PHE A 143 -9.09 -2.10 1.82
C PHE A 143 -8.70 -3.09 2.91
N LEU A 144 -8.77 -2.74 4.20
CA LEU A 144 -8.60 -3.68 5.31
C LEU A 144 -9.90 -4.45 5.62
N GLU A 145 -11.07 -3.82 5.47
CA GLU A 145 -12.40 -4.45 5.56
C GLU A 145 -12.60 -5.44 4.39
N GLU A 146 -12.21 -5.04 3.17
CA GLU A 146 -12.24 -5.84 1.95
C GLU A 146 -11.21 -7.00 2.01
N ARG A 147 -10.01 -6.74 2.55
CA ARG A 147 -9.01 -7.81 2.78
C ARG A 147 -9.38 -8.74 3.95
N LEU A 148 -10.11 -8.26 4.96
CA LEU A 148 -10.73 -9.12 5.99
C LEU A 148 -11.86 -9.97 5.39
N ALA A 149 -12.68 -9.40 4.50
CA ALA A 149 -13.70 -10.12 3.75
C ALA A 149 -13.13 -11.24 2.86
N GLN A 150 -11.94 -11.03 2.30
CA GLN A 150 -11.23 -12.03 1.49
C GLN A 150 -10.47 -13.08 2.34
N LEU A 151 -9.86 -12.69 3.46
CA LEU A 151 -9.01 -13.59 4.27
C LEU A 151 -9.76 -14.44 5.31
N ALA A 152 -11.00 -14.11 5.65
CA ALA A 152 -11.75 -14.82 6.70
C ALA A 152 -13.24 -15.08 6.33
N PRO A 153 -13.53 -15.66 5.15
CA PRO A 153 -14.90 -15.94 4.73
C PRO A 153 -15.65 -16.79 5.77
N ASP A 154 -15.03 -17.85 6.30
CA ASP A 154 -15.66 -18.72 7.32
C ASP A 154 -16.04 -17.97 8.60
N GLN A 155 -15.18 -17.06 9.08
CA GLN A 155 -15.47 -16.28 10.30
C GLN A 155 -16.54 -15.21 10.06
N ILE A 156 -16.63 -14.68 8.84
CA ILE A 156 -17.69 -13.74 8.44
C ILE A 156 -19.00 -14.49 8.21
N ASP A 157 -18.97 -15.69 7.66
CA ASP A 157 -20.12 -16.58 7.54
C ASP A 157 -20.61 -17.08 8.90
N GLU A 158 -19.71 -17.36 9.85
CA GLU A 158 -20.07 -17.62 11.24
C GLU A 158 -20.63 -16.36 11.92
N ALA A 159 -20.04 -15.18 11.72
CA ALA A 159 -20.57 -13.92 12.24
C ALA A 159 -21.92 -13.53 11.62
N LEU A 160 -22.17 -13.92 10.36
CA LEU A 160 -23.45 -13.77 9.66
C LEU A 160 -24.48 -14.80 10.13
N LYS A 161 -24.10 -16.08 10.32
CA LYS A 161 -24.95 -17.10 10.94
C LYS A 161 -25.31 -16.71 12.38
N GLN A 162 -24.36 -16.19 13.16
CA GLN A 162 -24.60 -15.61 14.48
C GLN A 162 -25.49 -14.36 14.40
N ASN A 163 -25.31 -13.46 13.43
CA ASN A 163 -26.22 -12.33 13.22
C ASN A 163 -27.63 -12.78 12.83
N ILE A 164 -27.77 -13.78 11.98
CA ILE A 164 -29.06 -14.35 11.57
C ILE A 164 -29.74 -15.00 12.78
N ASN A 165 -29.02 -15.80 13.56
CA ASN A 165 -29.53 -16.39 14.81
C ASN A 165 -29.90 -15.31 15.83
N LEU A 166 -29.08 -14.29 16.06
CA LEU A 166 -29.38 -13.15 16.93
C LEU A 166 -30.58 -12.34 16.41
N LYS A 167 -30.77 -12.24 15.09
CA LYS A 167 -31.91 -11.53 14.46
C LYS A 167 -33.19 -12.36 14.53
N ILE A 168 -33.09 -13.69 14.48
CA ILE A 168 -34.17 -14.64 14.78
C ILE A 168 -34.52 -14.56 16.26
N GLU A 169 -33.55 -14.58 17.19
CA GLU A 169 -33.78 -14.38 18.62
C GLU A 169 -34.41 -13.01 18.89
N VAL A 170 -33.91 -11.92 18.31
CA VAL A 170 -34.49 -10.58 18.47
C VAL A 170 -35.90 -10.50 17.89
N GLN A 171 -36.23 -11.23 16.83
CA GLN A 171 -37.61 -11.38 16.38
C GLN A 171 -38.46 -12.24 17.33
N GLN A 172 -37.96 -13.37 17.83
CA GLN A 172 -38.66 -14.24 18.78
C GLN A 172 -38.92 -13.52 20.11
N ARG A 173 -37.89 -12.96 20.73
CA ARG A 173 -37.96 -12.05 21.88
C ARG A 173 -38.88 -10.86 21.58
N GLY A 174 -38.87 -10.34 20.34
CA GLY A 174 -39.79 -9.29 19.90
C GLY A 174 -41.26 -9.74 19.82
N MET A 175 -41.53 -10.98 19.44
CA MET A 175 -42.86 -11.61 19.47
C MET A 175 -43.28 -11.95 20.90
N GLU A 176 -42.36 -12.40 21.76
CA GLU A 176 -42.59 -12.62 23.19
C GLU A 176 -42.89 -11.31 23.91
N ILE A 177 -42.12 -10.24 23.66
CA ILE A 177 -42.40 -8.90 24.19
C ILE A 177 -43.74 -8.38 23.67
N LYS A 178 -44.16 -8.71 22.44
CA LYS A 178 -45.53 -8.41 21.96
C LYS A 178 -46.60 -9.23 22.69
N LYS A 179 -46.39 -10.54 22.91
CA LYS A 179 -47.30 -11.41 23.69
C LYS A 179 -47.43 -10.92 25.15
N LEU A 180 -46.30 -10.63 25.80
CA LEU A 180 -46.23 -10.11 27.16
C LEU A 180 -46.85 -8.72 27.27
N LYS A 181 -46.61 -7.81 26.30
CA LYS A 181 -47.32 -6.52 26.26
C LYS A 181 -48.83 -6.68 26.04
N LYS A 182 -49.27 -7.67 25.27
CA LYS A 182 -50.70 -7.99 25.11
C LYS A 182 -51.30 -8.48 26.43
N LEU A 183 -50.65 -9.44 27.09
CA LEU A 183 -51.04 -9.95 28.41
C LEU A 183 -51.06 -8.84 29.49
N VAL A 184 -50.07 -7.95 29.50
CA VAL A 184 -50.02 -6.80 30.42
C VAL A 184 -51.15 -5.80 30.11
N LEU A 185 -51.47 -5.54 28.84
CA LEU A 185 -52.61 -4.69 28.45
C LEU A 185 -53.97 -5.35 28.72
N GLU A 186 -54.06 -6.67 28.69
CA GLU A 186 -55.26 -7.44 29.05
C GLU A 186 -55.44 -7.41 30.58
N ALA A 187 -54.40 -7.71 31.35
CA ALA A 187 -54.38 -7.57 32.80
C ALA A 187 -54.64 -6.13 33.27
N GLN A 188 -54.10 -5.10 32.59
CA GLN A 188 -54.41 -3.70 32.89
C GLN A 188 -55.89 -3.36 32.64
N ARG A 189 -56.50 -3.87 31.55
CA ARG A 189 -57.93 -3.66 31.28
C ARG A 189 -58.83 -4.41 32.25
N GLU A 190 -58.40 -5.57 32.75
CA GLU A 190 -59.10 -6.29 33.82
C GLU A 190 -58.97 -5.56 35.16
N LEU A 191 -57.79 -5.00 35.45
CA LEU A 191 -57.57 -4.14 36.62
C LEU A 191 -58.42 -2.87 36.54
N GLU A 192 -58.48 -2.18 35.40
CA GLU A 192 -59.37 -1.02 35.17
C GLU A 192 -60.86 -1.39 35.30
N ARG A 193 -61.27 -2.58 34.83
CA ARG A 193 -62.63 -3.10 34.99
C ARG A 193 -62.99 -3.36 36.46
N LEU A 194 -62.06 -3.92 37.24
CA LEU A 194 -62.23 -4.12 38.68
C LEU A 194 -62.23 -2.79 39.43
N GLN A 195 -61.32 -1.87 39.09
CA GLN A 195 -61.16 -0.57 39.75
C GLN A 195 -62.31 0.42 39.45
N ARG A 196 -62.97 0.29 38.29
CA ARG A 196 -64.26 0.97 38.00
C ARG A 196 -65.49 0.26 38.59
N GLY A 197 -65.33 -0.91 39.22
CA GLY A 197 -66.41 -1.73 39.78
C GLY A 197 -66.79 -1.44 41.24
N SER A 198 -66.30 -0.36 41.83
CA SER A 198 -66.49 -0.05 43.26
C SER A 198 -67.87 0.56 43.59
N GLY A 199 -68.93 -0.26 43.56
CA GLY A 199 -70.27 0.14 44.04
C GLY A 199 -71.30 -1.00 44.00
N THR A 200 -72.16 -1.07 45.03
CA THR A 200 -73.28 -2.04 45.19
C THR A 200 -72.89 -3.53 45.10
N SER A 201 -72.36 -4.09 46.19
CA SER A 201 -71.81 -5.46 46.21
C SER A 201 -72.84 -6.59 46.41
N GLU A 202 -74.11 -6.32 46.71
CA GLU A 202 -75.09 -7.37 47.06
C GLU A 202 -76.04 -7.71 45.92
N SER A 203 -76.69 -6.72 45.30
CA SER A 203 -77.46 -6.93 44.06
C SER A 203 -76.59 -7.45 42.92
N ARG A 204 -75.29 -7.11 42.93
CA ARG A 204 -74.28 -7.67 42.02
C ARG A 204 -73.99 -9.14 42.32
N VAL A 205 -74.04 -9.59 43.59
CA VAL A 205 -73.85 -11.00 43.95
C VAL A 205 -75.06 -11.82 43.56
N GLN A 206 -76.29 -11.42 43.90
CA GLN A 206 -77.49 -12.17 43.48
C GLN A 206 -77.62 -12.26 41.96
N TYR A 207 -77.34 -11.18 41.23
CA TYR A 207 -77.28 -11.20 39.76
C TYR A 207 -76.11 -12.06 39.21
N LEU A 208 -75.02 -12.23 39.97
CA LEU A 208 -73.91 -13.13 39.63
C LEU A 208 -74.14 -14.58 40.07
N GLU A 209 -75.00 -14.85 41.06
CA GLU A 209 -75.44 -16.20 41.44
C GLU A 209 -76.51 -16.70 40.46
N GLU A 210 -77.45 -15.85 40.08
CA GLU A 210 -78.38 -16.12 38.98
C GLU A 210 -77.63 -16.28 37.66
N LYS A 211 -76.64 -15.40 37.37
CA LYS A 211 -75.75 -15.62 36.23
C LYS A 211 -74.78 -16.77 36.40
N LEU A 212 -74.40 -17.23 37.59
CA LEU A 212 -73.62 -18.46 37.73
C LEU A 212 -74.51 -19.68 37.50
N ALA A 213 -75.76 -19.68 37.96
CA ALA A 213 -76.73 -20.70 37.61
C ALA A 213 -77.06 -20.70 36.09
N GLU A 214 -77.15 -19.55 35.43
CA GLU A 214 -77.17 -19.47 33.96
C GLU A 214 -75.87 -19.97 33.34
N ARG A 215 -74.70 -19.51 33.81
CA ARG A 215 -73.39 -19.85 33.22
C ARG A 215 -72.97 -21.29 33.52
N ASP A 216 -73.52 -21.97 34.53
CA ASP A 216 -73.28 -23.38 34.83
C ASP A 216 -74.26 -24.29 34.08
N ARG A 217 -75.49 -23.81 33.79
CA ARG A 217 -76.35 -24.42 32.76
C ARG A 217 -75.70 -24.26 31.38
N GLU A 218 -75.31 -23.04 30.99
CA GLU A 218 -74.56 -22.79 29.76
C GLU A 218 -73.19 -23.47 29.75
N LEU A 219 -72.47 -23.68 30.85
CA LEU A 219 -71.22 -24.45 30.86
C LEU A 219 -71.48 -25.96 30.81
N SER A 220 -72.64 -26.44 31.24
CA SER A 220 -73.08 -27.82 30.99
C SER A 220 -73.45 -27.99 29.51
N GLU A 221 -74.18 -27.05 28.93
CA GLU A 221 -74.52 -27.01 27.49
C GLU A 221 -73.29 -26.72 26.61
N LEU A 222 -72.32 -25.93 27.06
CA LEU A 222 -71.06 -25.64 26.36
C LEU A 222 -70.01 -26.70 26.59
N ARG A 223 -70.11 -27.54 27.63
CA ARG A 223 -69.37 -28.83 27.68
C ARG A 223 -70.00 -29.83 26.70
N ARG A 224 -71.33 -29.86 26.58
CA ARG A 224 -72.02 -30.62 25.53
C ARG A 224 -71.66 -30.12 24.12
N ARG A 225 -71.57 -28.80 23.89
CA ARG A 225 -71.05 -28.12 22.68
C ARG A 225 -69.51 -27.92 22.67
N ARG A 226 -68.75 -28.70 23.45
CA ARG A 226 -67.27 -28.78 23.35
C ARG A 226 -66.76 -30.21 23.21
N VAL A 227 -67.66 -31.19 23.31
CA VAL A 227 -67.43 -32.57 22.83
C VAL A 227 -68.06 -32.77 21.44
N GLY A 228 -69.11 -32.02 21.09
CA GLY A 228 -69.49 -31.73 19.71
C GLY A 228 -68.80 -30.44 19.21
N GLY A 229 -68.43 -30.41 17.93
CA GLY A 229 -67.50 -29.43 17.37
C GLY A 229 -68.11 -28.05 17.07
N ALA A 230 -67.28 -27.01 17.11
CA ALA A 230 -67.62 -25.70 16.53
C ALA A 230 -67.73 -25.78 15.01
N ASP A 231 -66.88 -26.62 14.38
CA ASP A 231 -67.00 -26.98 12.98
C ASP A 231 -68.36 -27.64 12.71
N GLU A 232 -68.84 -28.56 13.56
CA GLU A 232 -70.15 -29.21 13.37
C GLU A 232 -71.36 -28.26 13.41
N HIS A 233 -71.27 -27.00 13.84
CA HIS A 233 -72.42 -26.08 13.70
C HIS A 233 -72.41 -25.40 12.33
N VAL A 234 -71.24 -24.95 11.87
CA VAL A 234 -71.10 -24.37 10.52
C VAL A 234 -71.26 -25.47 9.47
N VAL A 235 -70.72 -26.66 9.73
CA VAL A 235 -70.94 -27.87 8.95
C VAL A 235 -72.40 -28.29 9.04
N ARG A 236 -73.10 -28.32 10.20
CA ARG A 236 -74.56 -28.59 10.18
C ARG A 236 -75.41 -27.49 9.54
N GLU A 237 -74.99 -26.24 9.49
CA GLU A 237 -75.69 -25.19 8.73
C GLU A 237 -75.42 -25.31 7.22
N LEU A 238 -74.22 -25.76 6.83
CA LEU A 238 -73.87 -26.08 5.45
C LEU A 238 -74.44 -27.44 5.00
N GLU A 239 -74.57 -28.42 5.89
CA GLU A 239 -75.22 -29.73 5.67
C GLU A 239 -76.73 -29.59 5.76
N ALA A 240 -77.31 -28.70 6.56
CA ALA A 240 -78.75 -28.42 6.50
C ALA A 240 -79.09 -27.59 5.25
N ARG A 241 -78.18 -26.72 4.80
CA ARG A 241 -78.34 -25.97 3.54
C ARG A 241 -78.04 -26.83 2.31
N ASN A 242 -77.07 -27.72 2.38
CA ASN A 242 -76.84 -28.73 1.35
C ASN A 242 -77.96 -29.75 1.37
N ALA A 243 -78.40 -30.27 2.52
CA ALA A 243 -79.57 -31.13 2.61
C ALA A 243 -80.83 -30.41 2.12
N GLN A 244 -81.02 -29.10 2.32
CA GLN A 244 -82.12 -28.34 1.69
C GLN A 244 -81.91 -28.10 0.18
N LEU A 245 -80.68 -28.17 -0.33
CA LEU A 245 -80.39 -28.13 -1.76
C LEU A 245 -80.39 -29.51 -2.39
N GLU A 246 -80.19 -30.58 -1.63
CA GLU A 246 -80.21 -32.00 -2.01
C GLU A 246 -81.63 -32.57 -1.86
N GLU A 247 -82.40 -32.12 -0.88
CA GLU A 247 -83.86 -32.28 -0.77
C GLU A 247 -84.54 -31.50 -1.89
N ARG A 248 -84.11 -30.26 -2.18
CA ARG A 248 -84.66 -29.49 -3.32
C ARG A 248 -84.14 -29.95 -4.69
N ASN A 249 -82.94 -30.51 -4.76
CA ASN A 249 -82.47 -31.20 -5.97
C ASN A 249 -83.15 -32.56 -6.11
N MET A 250 -83.42 -33.31 -5.04
CA MET A 250 -84.26 -34.51 -5.12
C MET A 250 -85.72 -34.17 -5.40
N GLU A 251 -86.29 -33.07 -4.91
CA GLU A 251 -87.60 -32.57 -5.35
C GLU A 251 -87.58 -32.26 -6.86
N LEU A 252 -86.48 -31.68 -7.37
CA LEU A 252 -86.32 -31.38 -8.80
C LEU A 252 -85.96 -32.62 -9.64
N GLU A 253 -85.24 -33.59 -9.10
CA GLU A 253 -84.88 -34.86 -9.74
C GLU A 253 -86.08 -35.83 -9.70
N GLU A 254 -86.89 -35.85 -8.65
CA GLU A 254 -88.18 -36.55 -8.55
C GLU A 254 -89.27 -35.84 -9.35
N GLN A 255 -89.19 -34.52 -9.56
CA GLN A 255 -90.01 -33.82 -10.57
C GLN A 255 -89.52 -34.06 -12.00
N LEU A 256 -88.22 -34.22 -12.24
CA LEU A 256 -87.66 -34.56 -13.55
C LEU A 256 -87.82 -36.05 -13.87
N GLU A 257 -87.80 -36.94 -12.88
CA GLU A 257 -88.17 -38.34 -12.99
C GLU A 257 -89.70 -38.49 -13.03
N GLY A 258 -90.47 -37.64 -12.35
CA GLY A 258 -91.92 -37.54 -12.51
C GLY A 258 -92.31 -37.05 -13.92
N VAL A 259 -91.58 -36.09 -14.49
CA VAL A 259 -91.77 -35.65 -15.88
C VAL A 259 -91.22 -36.68 -16.87
N ARG A 260 -90.12 -37.38 -16.58
CA ARG A 260 -89.65 -38.50 -17.41
C ARG A 260 -90.62 -39.66 -17.39
N THR A 261 -91.11 -40.10 -16.24
CA THR A 261 -92.12 -41.16 -16.13
C THR A 261 -93.43 -40.74 -16.76
N LEU A 262 -93.87 -39.49 -16.66
CA LEU A 262 -95.02 -38.99 -17.44
C LEU A 262 -94.75 -38.90 -18.96
N LEU A 263 -93.49 -38.71 -19.38
CA LEU A 263 -93.08 -38.75 -20.79
C LEU A 263 -92.85 -40.17 -21.31
N GLU A 264 -92.46 -41.11 -20.46
CA GLU A 264 -92.32 -42.54 -20.72
C GLU A 264 -93.69 -43.21 -20.71
N ASP A 265 -94.60 -42.85 -19.79
CA ASP A 265 -96.02 -43.18 -19.84
C ASP A 265 -96.67 -42.59 -21.10
N ASN A 266 -96.37 -41.34 -21.50
CA ASN A 266 -96.86 -40.80 -22.78
C ASN A 266 -96.22 -41.49 -23.98
N ALA A 267 -94.96 -41.94 -23.91
CA ALA A 267 -94.32 -42.68 -24.98
C ALA A 267 -94.91 -44.09 -25.11
N GLU A 268 -95.06 -44.81 -24.00
CA GLU A 268 -95.72 -46.12 -23.92
C GLU A 268 -97.20 -46.01 -24.27
N GLU A 269 -97.93 -44.95 -23.89
CA GLU A 269 -99.33 -44.79 -24.27
C GLU A 269 -99.47 -44.36 -25.74
N MET A 270 -98.53 -43.59 -26.30
CA MET A 270 -98.42 -43.36 -27.75
C MET A 270 -97.96 -44.61 -28.52
N GLU A 271 -97.24 -45.53 -27.90
CA GLU A 271 -96.82 -46.80 -28.49
C GLU A 271 -97.97 -47.82 -28.44
N ARG A 272 -98.65 -47.96 -27.30
CA ARG A 272 -99.92 -48.72 -27.14
C ARG A 272 -101.03 -48.17 -28.04
N LEU A 273 -101.15 -46.85 -28.24
CA LEU A 273 -102.13 -46.27 -29.16
C LEU A 273 -101.77 -46.50 -30.64
N LYS A 274 -100.48 -46.62 -31.00
CA LYS A 274 -100.09 -47.12 -32.32
C LYS A 274 -100.40 -48.61 -32.44
N GLU A 275 -100.05 -49.41 -31.44
CA GLU A 275 -100.32 -50.85 -31.39
C GLU A 275 -101.82 -51.15 -31.49
N ILE A 276 -102.69 -50.34 -30.87
CA ILE A 276 -104.16 -50.42 -30.96
C ILE A 276 -104.70 -49.96 -32.32
N VAL A 277 -104.00 -49.07 -33.04
CA VAL A 277 -104.38 -48.64 -34.40
C VAL A 277 -103.91 -49.64 -35.45
N GLU A 278 -102.69 -50.15 -35.36
CA GLU A 278 -102.16 -51.21 -36.23
C GLU A 278 -102.88 -52.55 -35.98
N SER A 279 -103.30 -52.86 -34.75
CA SER A 279 -104.12 -54.04 -34.42
C SER A 279 -105.60 -53.95 -34.85
N ARG A 280 -106.00 -52.96 -35.68
CA ARG A 280 -107.41 -52.75 -36.04
C ARG A 280 -107.73 -52.67 -37.53
N GLU A 281 -106.74 -52.81 -38.41
CA GLU A 281 -106.97 -52.88 -39.86
C GLU A 281 -106.96 -54.31 -40.44
N ASP A 282 -106.61 -55.34 -39.65
CA ASP A 282 -106.29 -56.67 -40.18
C ASP A 282 -107.06 -57.85 -39.52
N GLU A 283 -108.40 -57.76 -39.37
CA GLU A 283 -109.22 -58.97 -39.22
C GLU A 283 -110.61 -58.97 -39.90
N ARG A 284 -110.84 -60.08 -40.63
CA ARG A 284 -111.98 -60.51 -41.47
C ARG A 284 -113.37 -60.36 -40.83
N ASN A 285 -114.50 -60.16 -41.53
CA ASN A 285 -114.95 -60.37 -42.92
C ASN A 285 -115.19 -61.84 -43.39
N GLY A 286 -116.47 -62.25 -43.42
CA GLY A 286 -116.97 -63.58 -43.90
C GLY A 286 -117.13 -64.65 -42.80
N ASP A 287 -117.96 -65.69 -42.95
CA ASP A 287 -118.96 -66.04 -43.99
C ASP A 287 -119.93 -67.13 -43.44
N GLY A 288 -121.05 -67.39 -44.13
CA GLY A 288 -121.75 -68.67 -44.08
C GLY A 288 -123.25 -68.60 -43.67
N GLY A 289 -124.18 -69.24 -44.37
CA GLY A 289 -123.97 -70.13 -45.51
C GLY A 289 -125.09 -71.14 -45.81
N ARG A 290 -126.36 -70.84 -45.48
CA ARG A 290 -127.53 -71.60 -45.99
C ARG A 290 -128.49 -70.68 -46.74
N LEU A 291 -128.14 -70.28 -47.96
CA LEU A 291 -128.10 -71.11 -49.18
C LEU A 291 -129.50 -71.58 -49.59
N ARG A 292 -130.12 -70.76 -50.43
CA ARG A 292 -130.82 -71.19 -51.66
C ARG A 292 -131.72 -72.43 -51.48
N LYS A 293 -132.79 -72.29 -50.69
CA LYS A 293 -133.93 -73.22 -50.67
C LYS A 293 -135.30 -72.61 -50.41
N HIS A 294 -135.41 -71.41 -49.82
CA HIS A 294 -136.72 -70.74 -49.64
C HIS A 294 -136.88 -69.47 -50.51
N LEU A 295 -135.81 -69.02 -51.16
CA LEU A 295 -135.87 -67.98 -52.20
C LEU A 295 -136.46 -68.48 -53.52
N GLU A 296 -136.52 -69.79 -53.73
CA GLU A 296 -136.96 -70.45 -54.98
C GLU A 296 -138.37 -71.06 -54.84
N GLU A 297 -139.03 -70.84 -53.69
CA GLU A 297 -140.38 -71.31 -53.36
C GLU A 297 -141.27 -70.15 -52.84
N LEU A 298 -140.70 -69.14 -52.17
CA LEU A 298 -141.41 -67.90 -51.80
C LEU A 298 -141.60 -66.89 -52.95
N GLU A 299 -141.12 -67.18 -54.16
CA GLU A 299 -141.49 -66.41 -55.35
C GLU A 299 -142.88 -66.86 -55.87
N ASP A 300 -143.14 -68.18 -55.94
CA ASP A 300 -144.41 -68.75 -56.41
C ASP A 300 -145.57 -68.58 -55.40
N GLU A 301 -145.36 -68.88 -54.10
CA GLU A 301 -146.44 -68.76 -53.10
C GLU A 301 -146.84 -67.29 -52.81
N ASN A 302 -146.02 -66.33 -53.25
CA ASN A 302 -146.29 -64.89 -53.13
C ASN A 302 -147.47 -64.43 -53.98
N GLU A 303 -147.79 -65.11 -55.08
CA GLU A 303 -148.95 -64.76 -55.91
C GLU A 303 -150.25 -65.32 -55.33
N HIS A 304 -150.23 -66.54 -54.78
CA HIS A 304 -151.44 -67.25 -54.36
C HIS A 304 -152.07 -66.68 -53.07
N LEU A 305 -151.27 -66.21 -52.10
CA LEU A 305 -151.82 -65.67 -50.85
C LEU A 305 -152.44 -64.26 -50.99
N LYS A 306 -152.04 -63.48 -52.01
CA LYS A 306 -152.62 -62.14 -52.26
C LYS A 306 -154.12 -62.20 -52.56
N GLN A 307 -154.59 -63.28 -53.19
CA GLN A 307 -156.00 -63.45 -53.61
C GLN A 307 -156.96 -63.76 -52.44
N ARG A 308 -156.45 -64.03 -51.23
CA ARG A 308 -157.27 -64.39 -50.06
C ARG A 308 -157.41 -63.28 -49.01
N VAL A 309 -156.65 -62.19 -49.15
CA VAL A 309 -156.85 -60.97 -48.36
C VAL A 309 -158.10 -60.23 -48.86
N THR A 310 -158.21 -60.11 -50.18
CA THR A 310 -159.25 -59.36 -50.90
C THR A 310 -160.70 -59.83 -50.67
N GLU A 311 -160.94 -61.08 -50.28
CA GLU A 311 -162.30 -61.60 -50.10
C GLU A 311 -162.92 -61.28 -48.73
N HIS A 312 -162.13 -60.89 -47.73
CA HIS A 312 -162.62 -60.56 -46.39
C HIS A 312 -162.78 -59.05 -46.15
N GLU A 313 -162.12 -58.21 -46.94
CA GLU A 313 -162.26 -56.75 -46.92
C GLU A 313 -163.68 -56.32 -47.35
N ASP A 314 -164.28 -57.09 -48.26
CA ASP A 314 -165.48 -56.76 -49.04
C ASP A 314 -166.83 -56.75 -48.28
N LEU A 315 -166.89 -57.28 -47.05
CA LEU A 315 -168.17 -57.62 -46.38
C LEU A 315 -168.54 -56.80 -45.12
N VAL A 316 -167.58 -56.13 -44.47
CA VAL A 316 -167.86 -55.28 -43.28
C VAL A 316 -168.06 -53.82 -43.68
N VAL A 317 -167.34 -53.35 -44.70
CA VAL A 317 -167.50 -52.06 -45.39
C VAL A 317 -168.98 -51.69 -45.55
N ARG A 318 -169.80 -52.63 -46.05
CA ARG A 318 -171.24 -52.48 -46.32
C ARG A 318 -172.15 -52.27 -45.09
N GLN A 319 -171.61 -52.35 -43.87
CA GLN A 319 -172.33 -52.01 -42.63
C GLN A 319 -171.80 -50.74 -41.95
N GLU A 320 -170.66 -50.24 -42.39
CA GLU A 320 -170.13 -48.93 -42.00
C GLU A 320 -170.76 -47.86 -42.93
N GLU A 321 -170.77 -48.12 -44.25
CA GLU A 321 -171.36 -47.27 -45.31
C GLU A 321 -172.77 -46.73 -44.99
N GLU A 322 -173.80 -47.57 -44.83
CA GLU A 322 -175.21 -47.12 -44.64
C GLU A 322 -175.43 -46.24 -43.40
N LYS A 323 -174.51 -46.27 -42.43
CA LYS A 323 -174.62 -45.48 -41.19
C LYS A 323 -173.80 -44.20 -41.24
N GLU A 324 -172.64 -44.24 -41.90
CA GLU A 324 -171.85 -43.04 -42.20
C GLU A 324 -172.64 -42.12 -43.15
N GLU A 325 -173.25 -42.66 -44.21
CA GLU A 325 -174.03 -41.88 -45.21
C GLU A 325 -175.07 -40.90 -44.61
N LEU A 326 -175.72 -41.26 -43.50
CA LEU A 326 -176.74 -40.42 -42.84
C LEU A 326 -176.18 -39.41 -41.82
N VAL A 327 -174.96 -39.63 -41.32
CA VAL A 327 -174.22 -38.64 -40.53
C VAL A 327 -173.53 -37.66 -41.47
N ASP A 328 -172.86 -38.18 -42.49
CA ASP A 328 -172.14 -37.44 -43.52
C ASP A 328 -173.03 -36.44 -44.23
N GLN A 329 -174.28 -36.78 -44.58
CA GLN A 329 -175.18 -35.80 -45.21
C GLN A 329 -175.48 -34.57 -44.34
N VAL A 330 -175.38 -34.68 -43.01
CA VAL A 330 -175.59 -33.55 -42.07
C VAL A 330 -174.26 -32.85 -41.76
N GLU A 331 -173.16 -33.58 -41.63
CA GLU A 331 -171.84 -33.00 -41.36
C GLU A 331 -171.22 -32.37 -42.61
N MET A 332 -171.35 -32.99 -43.79
CA MET A 332 -170.90 -32.45 -45.08
C MET A 332 -171.52 -31.08 -45.40
N LEU A 333 -172.82 -30.87 -45.12
CA LEU A 333 -173.46 -29.57 -45.35
C LEU A 333 -173.04 -28.48 -44.34
N ARG A 334 -172.43 -28.84 -43.22
CA ARG A 334 -171.75 -27.89 -42.31
C ARG A 334 -170.28 -27.69 -42.69
N LEU A 335 -169.55 -28.79 -42.91
CA LEU A 335 -168.15 -28.78 -43.32
C LEU A 335 -167.96 -28.06 -44.66
N GLN A 336 -168.88 -28.16 -45.63
CA GLN A 336 -168.81 -27.39 -46.87
C GLN A 336 -168.92 -25.87 -46.67
N LEU A 337 -169.58 -25.40 -45.61
CA LEU A 337 -169.59 -23.97 -45.27
C LEU A 337 -168.28 -23.59 -44.54
N GLU A 338 -167.90 -24.34 -43.50
CA GLU A 338 -166.69 -24.03 -42.74
C GLU A 338 -165.39 -24.21 -43.56
N ASP A 339 -165.32 -25.19 -44.46
CA ASP A 339 -164.17 -25.41 -45.36
C ASP A 339 -163.98 -24.26 -46.35
N MET A 340 -165.07 -23.67 -46.85
CA MET A 340 -164.99 -22.55 -47.80
C MET A 340 -164.49 -21.27 -47.14
N GLU A 341 -164.64 -21.16 -45.82
CA GLU A 341 -164.01 -20.12 -45.00
C GLU A 341 -162.56 -20.51 -44.65
N ARG A 342 -162.34 -21.70 -44.08
CA ARG A 342 -161.01 -22.21 -43.68
C ARG A 342 -160.00 -22.28 -44.82
N ARG A 343 -160.38 -22.74 -46.02
CA ARG A 343 -159.48 -22.77 -47.21
C ARG A 343 -159.01 -21.37 -47.59
N ARG A 344 -159.86 -20.36 -47.42
CA ARG A 344 -159.56 -18.96 -47.75
C ARG A 344 -158.67 -18.29 -46.71
N GLU A 345 -158.68 -18.77 -45.47
CA GLU A 345 -157.76 -18.32 -44.41
C GLU A 345 -156.41 -19.05 -44.48
N ALA A 346 -156.41 -20.37 -44.69
CA ALA A 346 -155.19 -21.19 -44.83
C ALA A 346 -154.27 -20.68 -45.96
N GLU A 347 -154.81 -20.40 -47.15
CA GLU A 347 -154.06 -19.85 -48.29
C GLU A 347 -153.38 -18.49 -48.01
N ASN A 348 -153.80 -17.75 -46.98
CA ASN A 348 -153.17 -16.51 -46.54
C ASN A 348 -152.13 -16.74 -45.41
N VAL A 349 -152.34 -17.76 -44.57
CA VAL A 349 -151.41 -18.11 -43.48
C VAL A 349 -150.16 -18.80 -44.02
N GLU A 350 -150.28 -19.79 -44.90
CA GLU A 350 -149.12 -20.48 -45.49
C GLU A 350 -148.20 -19.51 -46.25
N ARG A 351 -148.78 -18.54 -46.97
CA ARG A 351 -148.04 -17.50 -47.72
C ARG A 351 -147.36 -16.46 -46.84
N SER A 352 -147.75 -16.31 -45.57
CA SER A 352 -147.07 -15.44 -44.62
C SER A 352 -145.99 -16.19 -43.83
N GLN A 353 -146.28 -17.40 -43.36
CA GLN A 353 -145.31 -18.25 -42.63
C GLN A 353 -144.12 -18.66 -43.50
N SER A 354 -144.38 -19.09 -44.75
CA SER A 354 -143.30 -19.42 -45.71
C SER A 354 -142.39 -18.23 -46.02
N ARG A 355 -142.86 -17.00 -45.81
CA ARG A 355 -142.12 -15.76 -46.08
C ARG A 355 -141.37 -15.24 -44.85
N ALA A 356 -141.85 -15.55 -43.64
CA ALA A 356 -141.14 -15.30 -42.39
C ALA A 356 -139.96 -16.26 -42.23
N MET A 357 -140.15 -17.57 -42.43
CA MET A 357 -139.08 -18.56 -42.27
C MET A 357 -137.87 -18.31 -43.19
N ILE A 358 -138.11 -17.80 -44.41
CA ILE A 358 -137.05 -17.42 -45.37
C ILE A 358 -136.30 -16.14 -44.94
N LEU A 359 -136.89 -15.30 -44.06
CA LEU A 359 -136.21 -14.15 -43.47
C LEU A 359 -135.42 -14.56 -42.22
N ASP A 360 -136.00 -15.34 -41.31
CA ASP A 360 -135.28 -15.88 -40.15
C ASP A 360 -134.06 -16.72 -40.57
N GLU A 361 -134.19 -17.57 -41.61
CA GLU A 361 -133.07 -18.30 -42.20
C GLU A 361 -132.04 -17.43 -42.92
N ARG A 362 -132.36 -16.19 -43.27
CA ARG A 362 -131.41 -15.21 -43.83
C ARG A 362 -130.72 -14.43 -42.74
N GLU A 363 -131.46 -13.88 -41.79
CA GLU A 363 -130.90 -13.15 -40.63
C GLU A 363 -129.96 -14.06 -39.83
N GLY A 364 -130.30 -15.34 -39.65
CA GLY A 364 -129.41 -16.34 -39.06
C GLY A 364 -128.15 -16.68 -39.87
N ARG A 365 -128.19 -16.55 -41.21
CA ARG A 365 -127.00 -16.72 -42.07
C ARG A 365 -126.15 -15.45 -42.10
N GLU A 366 -126.78 -14.28 -42.21
CA GLU A 366 -126.13 -12.97 -42.22
C GLU A 366 -125.39 -12.72 -40.90
N ALA A 367 -125.97 -13.11 -39.75
CA ALA A 367 -125.28 -13.09 -38.45
C ALA A 367 -124.05 -14.02 -38.40
N VAL A 368 -124.15 -15.24 -38.91
CA VAL A 368 -123.01 -16.18 -38.98
C VAL A 368 -121.94 -15.71 -39.98
N GLU A 369 -122.33 -15.06 -41.07
CA GLU A 369 -121.41 -14.44 -42.03
C GLU A 369 -120.72 -13.20 -41.44
N GLU A 370 -121.40 -12.40 -40.61
CA GLU A 370 -120.80 -11.27 -39.87
C GLU A 370 -119.87 -11.74 -38.74
N GLU A 371 -120.24 -12.79 -37.98
CA GLU A 371 -119.33 -13.41 -37.00
C GLU A 371 -118.10 -14.01 -37.68
N LEU A 372 -118.28 -14.67 -38.84
CA LEU A 372 -117.19 -15.22 -39.65
C LEU A 372 -116.30 -14.12 -40.25
N ALA A 373 -116.87 -12.97 -40.65
CA ALA A 373 -116.11 -11.80 -41.05
C ALA A 373 -115.32 -11.22 -39.87
N SER A 374 -115.96 -11.04 -38.72
CA SER A 374 -115.30 -10.57 -37.49
C SER A 374 -114.17 -11.51 -37.03
N ALA A 375 -114.34 -12.83 -37.19
CA ALA A 375 -113.32 -13.82 -36.92
C ALA A 375 -112.15 -13.74 -37.91
N ARG A 376 -112.42 -13.49 -39.21
CA ARG A 376 -111.39 -13.25 -40.24
C ARG A 376 -110.61 -11.96 -39.97
N ASP A 377 -111.28 -10.88 -39.59
CA ASP A 377 -110.63 -9.60 -39.28
C ASP A 377 -109.76 -9.71 -38.02
N LYS A 378 -110.24 -10.42 -36.98
CA LYS A 378 -109.44 -10.73 -35.78
C LYS A 378 -108.25 -11.64 -36.09
N LEU A 379 -108.42 -12.63 -36.98
CA LEU A 379 -107.33 -13.49 -37.44
C LEU A 379 -106.28 -12.69 -38.24
N ALA A 380 -106.72 -11.81 -39.13
CA ALA A 380 -105.83 -10.92 -39.90
C ALA A 380 -105.10 -9.93 -38.99
N ALA A 381 -105.78 -9.35 -37.98
CA ALA A 381 -105.16 -8.49 -36.99
C ALA A 381 -104.10 -9.24 -36.16
N ALA A 382 -104.41 -10.46 -35.70
CA ALA A 382 -103.45 -11.31 -34.99
C ALA A 382 -102.27 -11.73 -35.88
N GLN A 383 -102.49 -12.03 -37.16
CA GLN A 383 -101.43 -12.31 -38.12
C GLN A 383 -100.53 -11.08 -38.36
N ILE A 384 -101.09 -9.88 -38.41
CA ILE A 384 -100.32 -8.63 -38.53
C ILE A 384 -99.54 -8.34 -37.23
N GLU A 385 -100.11 -8.62 -36.05
CA GLU A 385 -99.39 -8.46 -34.78
C GLU A 385 -98.26 -9.49 -34.64
N ILE A 386 -98.48 -10.75 -35.05
CA ILE A 386 -97.43 -11.78 -35.13
C ILE A 386 -96.33 -11.33 -36.09
N GLN A 387 -96.64 -10.90 -37.31
CA GLN A 387 -95.64 -10.39 -38.26
C GLN A 387 -94.85 -9.20 -37.69
N GLN A 388 -95.52 -8.24 -37.03
CA GLN A 388 -94.83 -7.13 -36.38
C GLN A 388 -93.91 -7.57 -35.23
N LYS A 389 -94.27 -8.64 -34.50
CA LYS A 389 -93.44 -9.21 -33.44
C LYS A 389 -92.29 -10.06 -34.00
N GLU A 390 -92.49 -10.74 -35.12
CA GLU A 390 -91.43 -11.41 -35.87
C GLU A 390 -90.43 -10.39 -36.44
N ASP A 391 -90.90 -9.31 -37.09
CA ASP A 391 -90.08 -8.20 -37.58
C ASP A 391 -89.29 -7.51 -36.44
N GLU A 392 -89.93 -7.26 -35.28
CA GLU A 392 -89.26 -6.75 -34.07
C GLU A 392 -88.19 -7.72 -33.55
N VAL A 393 -88.47 -9.02 -33.52
CA VAL A 393 -87.51 -10.05 -33.09
C VAL A 393 -86.35 -10.14 -34.06
N GLU A 394 -86.57 -10.12 -35.38
CA GLU A 394 -85.49 -10.09 -36.35
C GLU A 394 -84.59 -8.84 -36.20
N LEU A 395 -85.19 -7.67 -35.94
CA LEU A 395 -84.44 -6.45 -35.64
C LEU A 395 -83.61 -6.60 -34.36
N LYS A 396 -84.13 -7.26 -33.31
CA LYS A 396 -83.36 -7.54 -32.09
C LYS A 396 -82.29 -8.61 -32.27
N VAL A 397 -82.50 -9.61 -33.12
CA VAL A 397 -81.45 -10.56 -33.51
C VAL A 397 -80.33 -9.82 -34.24
N ARG A 398 -80.64 -8.94 -35.22
CA ARG A 398 -79.66 -8.11 -35.92
C ARG A 398 -78.88 -7.19 -34.96
N GLU A 399 -79.55 -6.51 -34.04
CA GLU A 399 -78.89 -5.71 -32.99
C GLU A 399 -77.94 -6.56 -32.11
N ILE A 400 -78.35 -7.79 -31.75
CA ILE A 400 -77.51 -8.71 -30.98
C ILE A 400 -76.30 -9.18 -31.81
N ASP A 401 -76.49 -9.55 -33.07
CA ASP A 401 -75.42 -10.00 -33.97
C ASP A 401 -74.38 -8.90 -34.21
N GLU A 402 -74.81 -7.65 -34.42
CA GLU A 402 -73.92 -6.49 -34.53
C GLU A 402 -73.12 -6.26 -33.23
N ILE A 403 -73.78 -6.37 -32.07
CA ILE A 403 -73.13 -6.24 -30.77
C ILE A 403 -72.14 -7.39 -30.51
N VAL A 404 -72.48 -8.63 -30.89
CA VAL A 404 -71.59 -9.80 -30.77
C VAL A 404 -70.38 -9.65 -31.67
N ALA A 405 -70.56 -9.26 -32.94
CA ALA A 405 -69.46 -9.06 -33.88
C ALA A 405 -68.47 -7.97 -33.41
N GLU A 406 -68.96 -6.90 -32.79
CA GLU A 406 -68.12 -5.85 -32.18
C GLU A 406 -67.41 -6.34 -30.91
N HIS A 407 -68.06 -7.11 -30.04
CA HIS A 407 -67.40 -7.74 -28.89
C HIS A 407 -66.32 -8.74 -29.34
N GLU A 408 -66.58 -9.56 -30.36
CA GLU A 408 -65.56 -10.43 -30.97
C GLU A 408 -64.41 -9.63 -31.57
N ARG A 409 -64.65 -8.44 -32.13
CA ARG A 409 -63.60 -7.55 -32.64
C ARG A 409 -62.73 -7.02 -31.50
N ILE A 410 -63.35 -6.51 -30.43
CA ILE A 410 -62.67 -6.02 -29.23
C ILE A 410 -61.84 -7.15 -28.57
N VAL A 411 -62.40 -8.37 -28.45
CA VAL A 411 -61.66 -9.53 -27.91
C VAL A 411 -60.46 -9.89 -28.79
N ARG A 412 -60.61 -9.89 -30.12
CA ARG A 412 -59.49 -10.14 -31.04
C ARG A 412 -58.41 -9.05 -30.99
N GLU A 413 -58.79 -7.80 -30.78
CA GLU A 413 -57.86 -6.68 -30.62
C GLU A 413 -57.09 -6.81 -29.29
N VAL A 414 -57.78 -7.04 -28.17
CA VAL A 414 -57.16 -7.28 -26.86
C VAL A 414 -56.27 -8.53 -26.87
N GLU A 415 -56.68 -9.62 -27.54
CA GLU A 415 -55.82 -10.80 -27.71
C GLU A 415 -54.54 -10.50 -28.50
N GLN A 416 -54.60 -9.63 -29.52
CA GLN A 416 -53.41 -9.23 -30.28
C GLN A 416 -52.49 -8.33 -29.46
N GLU A 417 -53.04 -7.39 -28.70
CA GLU A 417 -52.29 -6.56 -27.74
C GLU A 417 -51.59 -7.42 -26.69
N TRP A 418 -52.31 -8.36 -26.06
CA TRP A 418 -51.74 -9.28 -25.06
C TRP A 418 -50.67 -10.22 -25.65
N ARG A 419 -50.84 -10.69 -26.89
CA ARG A 419 -49.81 -11.48 -27.59
C ARG A 419 -48.56 -10.63 -27.83
N GLY A 420 -48.73 -9.38 -28.27
CA GLY A 420 -47.64 -8.40 -28.42
C GLY A 420 -46.90 -8.13 -27.11
N GLU A 421 -47.61 -7.82 -26.03
CA GLU A 421 -47.00 -7.60 -24.71
C GLU A 421 -46.25 -8.84 -24.19
N VAL A 422 -46.78 -10.05 -24.42
CA VAL A 422 -46.12 -11.32 -24.06
C VAL A 422 -44.90 -11.60 -24.93
N GLU A 423 -44.92 -11.25 -26.22
CA GLU A 423 -43.76 -11.37 -27.10
C GLU A 423 -42.67 -10.34 -26.76
N GLU A 424 -43.02 -9.09 -26.46
CA GLU A 424 -42.08 -8.09 -25.92
C GLU A 424 -41.54 -8.49 -24.53
N ALA A 425 -42.35 -9.14 -23.69
CA ALA A 425 -41.89 -9.66 -22.39
C ALA A 425 -40.92 -10.84 -22.57
N ARG A 426 -41.16 -11.73 -23.55
CA ARG A 426 -40.23 -12.81 -23.92
C ARG A 426 -38.92 -12.25 -24.48
N GLY A 427 -38.98 -11.31 -25.42
CA GLY A 427 -37.79 -10.63 -25.97
C GLY A 427 -36.92 -10.04 -24.86
N ARG A 428 -37.50 -9.27 -23.93
CA ARG A 428 -36.77 -8.74 -22.76
C ARG A 428 -36.22 -9.81 -21.82
N VAL A 429 -36.89 -10.96 -21.69
CA VAL A 429 -36.40 -12.10 -20.90
C VAL A 429 -35.23 -12.80 -21.60
N ASP A 430 -35.25 -12.88 -22.92
CA ASP A 430 -34.16 -13.48 -23.71
C ASP A 430 -32.95 -12.55 -23.80
N GLU A 431 -33.14 -11.23 -24.00
CA GLU A 431 -32.10 -10.20 -23.84
C GLU A 431 -31.40 -10.30 -22.46
N LEU A 432 -32.18 -10.50 -21.38
CA LEU A 432 -31.64 -10.67 -20.03
C LEU A 432 -30.91 -12.01 -19.82
N LYS A 433 -31.20 -13.05 -20.61
CA LYS A 433 -30.40 -14.30 -20.61
C LYS A 433 -29.07 -14.09 -21.33
N ASP A 434 -29.07 -13.50 -22.52
CA ASP A 434 -27.85 -13.21 -23.27
C ASP A 434 -26.91 -12.30 -22.46
N GLU A 435 -27.47 -11.29 -21.80
CA GLU A 435 -26.73 -10.40 -20.89
C GLU A 435 -26.18 -11.16 -19.67
N LEU A 436 -26.94 -12.11 -19.09
CA LEU A 436 -26.50 -12.96 -17.98
C LEU A 436 -25.41 -13.95 -18.40
N GLU A 437 -25.55 -14.62 -19.54
CA GLU A 437 -24.55 -15.53 -20.10
C GLU A 437 -23.25 -14.80 -20.41
N ARG A 438 -23.32 -13.57 -20.95
CA ARG A 438 -22.16 -12.69 -21.10
C ARG A 438 -21.50 -12.40 -19.75
N ARG A 439 -22.25 -12.04 -18.70
CA ARG A 439 -21.68 -11.82 -17.36
C ARG A 439 -21.11 -13.09 -16.74
N GLU A 440 -21.68 -14.26 -17.02
CA GLU A 440 -21.11 -15.53 -16.60
C GLU A 440 -19.79 -15.84 -17.33
N GLN A 441 -19.71 -15.58 -18.63
CA GLN A 441 -18.48 -15.72 -19.42
C GLN A 441 -17.39 -14.77 -18.89
N GLU A 442 -17.72 -13.49 -18.71
CA GLU A 442 -16.83 -12.50 -18.09
C GLU A 442 -16.40 -12.91 -16.67
N SER A 443 -17.29 -13.51 -15.87
CA SER A 443 -16.93 -14.03 -14.53
C SER A 443 -16.05 -15.29 -14.59
N LYS A 444 -16.17 -16.11 -15.64
CA LYS A 444 -15.31 -17.28 -15.86
C LYS A 444 -13.92 -16.84 -16.34
N GLU A 445 -13.84 -15.90 -17.26
CA GLU A 445 -12.60 -15.29 -17.73
C GLU A 445 -11.85 -14.56 -16.61
N LEU A 446 -12.55 -13.76 -15.79
CA LEU A 446 -11.95 -13.09 -14.63
C LEU A 446 -11.45 -14.07 -13.55
N ARG A 447 -12.10 -15.22 -13.38
CA ARG A 447 -11.60 -16.28 -12.47
C ARG A 447 -10.35 -16.95 -13.02
N LEU A 448 -10.30 -17.24 -14.33
CA LEU A 448 -9.11 -17.81 -14.97
C LEU A 448 -7.93 -16.84 -14.89
N ALA A 449 -8.13 -15.56 -15.25
CA ALA A 449 -7.10 -14.53 -15.13
C ALA A 449 -6.64 -14.32 -13.67
N PHE A 450 -7.53 -14.51 -12.69
CA PHE A 450 -7.15 -14.49 -11.27
C PHE A 450 -6.31 -15.70 -10.89
N THR A 451 -6.69 -16.93 -11.28
CA THR A 451 -5.88 -18.12 -11.00
C THR A 451 -4.52 -18.09 -11.72
N ASP A 452 -4.47 -17.53 -12.93
CA ASP A 452 -3.21 -17.35 -13.66
C ASP A 452 -2.29 -16.39 -12.90
N LEU A 453 -2.81 -15.24 -12.44
CA LEU A 453 -2.08 -14.30 -11.58
C LEU A 453 -1.69 -14.88 -10.21
N GLU A 454 -2.49 -15.77 -9.63
CA GLU A 454 -2.11 -16.52 -8.42
C GLU A 454 -0.95 -17.47 -8.71
N THR A 455 -0.93 -18.16 -9.86
CA THR A 455 0.21 -19.01 -10.24
C THR A 455 1.47 -18.20 -10.55
N GLU A 456 1.37 -17.07 -11.26
CA GLU A 456 2.51 -16.16 -11.47
C GLU A 456 3.04 -15.60 -10.14
N MET A 457 2.16 -15.24 -9.20
CA MET A 457 2.55 -14.78 -7.86
C MET A 457 3.26 -15.89 -7.07
N ASN A 458 2.72 -17.11 -7.08
CA ASN A 458 3.32 -18.26 -6.38
C ASN A 458 4.69 -18.63 -6.97
N GLU A 459 4.82 -18.65 -8.31
CA GLU A 459 6.12 -18.82 -8.97
C GLU A 459 7.13 -17.72 -8.58
N VAL A 460 6.67 -16.47 -8.41
CA VAL A 460 7.54 -15.36 -7.96
C VAL A 460 7.93 -15.51 -6.51
N VAL A 461 7.03 -15.97 -5.63
CA VAL A 461 7.33 -16.29 -4.23
C VAL A 461 8.35 -17.43 -4.14
N GLU A 462 8.15 -18.55 -4.85
CA GLU A 462 9.10 -19.67 -4.89
C GLU A 462 10.50 -19.21 -5.37
N LYS A 463 10.57 -18.36 -6.41
CA LYS A 463 11.84 -17.78 -6.88
C LYS A 463 12.49 -16.86 -5.84
N PHE A 464 11.71 -16.15 -5.01
CA PHE A 464 12.24 -15.37 -3.90
C PHE A 464 12.68 -16.24 -2.72
N GLU A 465 11.97 -17.33 -2.40
CA GLU A 465 12.35 -18.29 -1.36
C GLU A 465 13.67 -19.00 -1.71
N ILE A 466 13.80 -19.51 -2.94
CA ILE A 466 15.05 -20.10 -3.44
C ILE A 466 16.22 -19.08 -3.40
N ALA A 467 15.95 -17.81 -3.75
CA ALA A 467 16.95 -16.76 -3.69
C ALA A 467 17.31 -16.37 -2.23
N LEU A 468 16.36 -16.46 -1.30
CA LEU A 468 16.58 -16.23 0.12
C LEU A 468 17.46 -17.36 0.70
N GLU A 469 17.10 -18.62 0.50
CA GLU A 469 17.90 -19.76 0.97
C GLU A 469 19.33 -19.73 0.39
N HIS A 470 19.50 -19.29 -0.87
CA HIS A 470 20.84 -19.12 -1.47
C HIS A 470 21.64 -18.03 -0.76
N LYS A 471 21.00 -16.95 -0.29
CA LYS A 471 21.67 -15.88 0.47
C LYS A 471 21.91 -16.23 1.92
N GLU A 472 21.08 -17.08 2.51
CA GLU A 472 21.32 -17.68 3.83
C GLU A 472 22.51 -18.64 3.77
N ARG A 473 22.58 -19.53 2.76
CA ARG A 473 23.75 -20.41 2.54
C ARG A 473 25.04 -19.62 2.28
N GLU A 474 25.00 -18.58 1.45
CA GLU A 474 26.16 -17.68 1.28
C GLU A 474 26.58 -17.03 2.62
N ALA A 475 25.63 -16.67 3.49
CA ALA A 475 25.93 -16.09 4.80
C ALA A 475 26.53 -17.11 5.76
N GLU A 476 26.00 -18.34 5.82
CA GLU A 476 26.57 -19.44 6.62
C GLU A 476 27.99 -19.80 6.15
N GLU A 477 28.23 -19.84 4.83
CA GLU A 477 29.56 -20.02 4.26
C GLU A 477 30.50 -18.89 4.68
N LYS A 478 30.07 -17.62 4.59
CA LYS A 478 30.85 -16.44 5.01
C LYS A 478 31.16 -16.43 6.51
N ASP A 479 30.21 -16.79 7.35
CA ASP A 479 30.43 -16.89 8.80
C ASP A 479 31.36 -18.06 9.14
N SER A 480 31.35 -19.15 8.36
CA SER A 480 32.33 -20.24 8.50
C SER A 480 33.75 -19.83 8.07
N GLU A 481 33.88 -19.06 6.97
CA GLU A 481 35.16 -18.46 6.55
C GLU A 481 35.69 -17.52 7.66
N ILE A 482 34.84 -16.62 8.17
CA ILE A 482 35.20 -15.68 9.24
C ILE A 482 35.57 -16.42 10.53
N ALA A 483 34.85 -17.47 10.91
CA ALA A 483 35.20 -18.30 12.07
C ALA A 483 36.57 -18.99 11.89
N SER A 484 36.88 -19.50 10.68
CA SER A 484 38.19 -20.10 10.39
C SER A 484 39.33 -19.07 10.45
N ALA A 485 39.13 -17.90 9.84
CA ALA A 485 40.09 -16.80 9.84
C ALA A 485 40.33 -16.26 11.27
N ASN A 486 39.29 -16.16 12.10
CA ASN A 486 39.42 -15.78 13.50
C ASN A 486 40.23 -16.80 14.31
N GLN A 487 40.08 -18.10 14.04
CA GLN A 487 40.93 -19.13 14.67
C GLN A 487 42.39 -19.05 14.20
N GLU A 488 42.65 -18.66 12.95
CA GLU A 488 44.01 -18.44 12.46
C GLU A 488 44.64 -17.18 13.05
N ILE A 489 43.88 -16.06 13.14
CA ILE A 489 44.28 -14.84 13.85
C ILE A 489 44.59 -15.15 15.32
N GLN A 490 43.79 -15.97 15.99
CA GLN A 490 44.06 -16.39 17.36
C GLN A 490 45.36 -17.21 17.47
N LYS A 491 45.55 -18.23 16.62
CA LYS A 491 46.80 -19.04 16.59
C LYS A 491 48.02 -18.17 16.30
N LEU A 492 47.90 -17.18 15.42
CA LEU A 492 48.95 -16.23 15.11
C LEU A 492 49.24 -15.31 16.30
N GLY A 493 48.20 -14.80 16.97
CA GLY A 493 48.33 -14.07 18.24
C GLY A 493 49.05 -14.89 19.31
N ASP A 494 48.68 -16.16 19.49
CA ASP A 494 49.34 -17.09 20.41
C ASP A 494 50.80 -17.35 20.01
N THR A 495 51.18 -17.27 18.72
CA THR A 495 52.60 -17.33 18.31
C THR A 495 53.34 -16.00 18.52
N VAL A 496 52.70 -14.86 18.26
CA VAL A 496 53.29 -13.54 18.50
C VAL A 496 53.57 -13.37 19.99
N TYR A 497 52.61 -13.66 20.86
CA TYR A 497 52.78 -13.57 22.31
C TYR A 497 53.95 -14.45 22.82
N ARG A 498 54.10 -15.67 22.30
CA ARG A 498 55.25 -16.53 22.63
C ARG A 498 56.58 -15.99 22.11
N LEU A 499 56.60 -15.40 20.92
CA LEU A 499 57.80 -14.77 20.36
C LEU A 499 58.16 -13.46 21.09
N GLU A 500 57.17 -12.74 21.63
CA GLU A 500 57.38 -11.57 22.50
C GLU A 500 57.98 -12.00 23.84
N ASP A 501 57.42 -13.04 24.47
CA ASP A 501 57.94 -13.69 25.68
C ASP A 501 59.40 -14.18 25.52
N GLU A 502 59.72 -14.82 24.38
CA GLU A 502 61.08 -15.26 24.04
C GLU A 502 62.03 -14.08 23.78
N ASN A 503 61.55 -13.03 23.11
CA ASN A 503 62.33 -11.82 22.81
C ASN A 503 62.63 -11.01 24.09
N ASP A 504 61.69 -10.91 25.03
CA ASP A 504 61.93 -10.27 26.33
C ASP A 504 62.91 -11.07 27.20
N ARG A 505 62.86 -12.40 27.19
CA ARG A 505 63.90 -13.25 27.82
C ARG A 505 65.28 -13.01 27.20
N LEU A 506 65.37 -12.94 25.87
CA LEU A 506 66.63 -12.63 25.17
C LEU A 506 67.13 -11.20 25.46
N LYS A 507 66.23 -10.23 25.70
CA LYS A 507 66.61 -8.87 26.17
C LYS A 507 67.17 -8.91 27.59
N GLU A 508 66.56 -9.68 28.50
CA GLU A 508 67.07 -9.88 29.85
C GLU A 508 68.44 -10.57 29.85
N GLU A 509 68.60 -11.67 29.12
CA GLU A 509 69.89 -12.38 29.00
C GLU A 509 70.97 -11.47 28.39
N SER A 510 70.63 -10.73 27.33
CA SER A 510 71.54 -9.72 26.75
C SER A 510 71.85 -8.56 27.71
N ALA A 511 70.93 -8.20 28.60
CA ALA A 511 71.18 -7.17 29.62
C ALA A 511 72.14 -7.68 30.70
N ARG A 512 71.92 -8.91 31.21
CA ARG A 512 72.82 -9.55 32.19
C ARG A 512 74.23 -9.73 31.62
N LEU A 513 74.36 -10.18 30.37
CA LEU A 513 75.68 -10.25 29.71
C LEU A 513 76.36 -8.88 29.60
N ARG A 514 75.62 -7.81 29.32
CA ARG A 514 76.16 -6.43 29.30
C ARG A 514 76.53 -5.90 30.70
N GLU A 515 75.87 -6.36 31.75
CA GLU A 515 76.26 -6.08 33.14
C GLU A 515 77.51 -6.87 33.56
N GLU A 516 77.61 -8.14 33.15
CA GLU A 516 78.79 -9.00 33.37
C GLU A 516 80.02 -8.45 32.62
N ASP A 517 79.89 -8.13 31.32
CA ASP A 517 80.92 -7.44 30.52
C ASP A 517 81.35 -6.11 31.17
N GLY A 518 80.39 -5.35 31.71
CA GLY A 518 80.66 -4.09 32.41
C GLY A 518 81.50 -4.29 33.68
N VAL A 519 81.16 -5.29 34.49
CA VAL A 519 81.92 -5.65 35.70
C VAL A 519 83.31 -6.21 35.35
N GLU A 520 83.47 -6.91 34.24
CA GLU A 520 84.80 -7.32 33.75
C GLU A 520 85.63 -6.13 33.25
N LEU A 521 85.01 -5.19 32.54
CA LEU A 521 85.64 -3.92 32.13
C LEU A 521 86.13 -3.10 33.34
N GLU A 522 85.30 -2.93 34.38
CA GLU A 522 85.70 -2.24 35.62
C GLU A 522 86.89 -2.93 36.32
N ARG A 523 86.90 -4.27 36.38
CA ARG A 523 88.02 -5.06 36.94
C ARG A 523 89.31 -4.87 36.12
N LEU A 524 89.20 -4.89 34.79
CA LEU A 524 90.33 -4.71 33.88
C LEU A 524 90.86 -3.27 33.92
N GLU A 525 90.00 -2.26 34.05
CA GLU A 525 90.41 -0.87 34.24
C GLU A 525 91.10 -0.65 35.59
N ALA A 526 90.54 -1.19 36.69
CA ALA A 526 91.18 -1.14 38.00
C ALA A 526 92.58 -1.78 37.99
N LEU A 527 92.72 -2.95 37.35
CA LEU A 527 94.01 -3.63 37.18
C LEU A 527 94.96 -2.83 36.27
N SER A 528 94.46 -2.24 35.19
CA SER A 528 95.23 -1.35 34.30
C SER A 528 95.77 -0.13 35.07
N ASN A 529 94.95 0.49 35.91
CA ASN A 529 95.32 1.66 36.70
C ASN A 529 96.34 1.30 37.80
N ALA A 530 96.18 0.17 38.49
CA ALA A 530 97.17 -0.34 39.46
C ALA A 530 98.52 -0.73 38.79
N LEU A 531 98.51 -1.11 37.51
CA LEU A 531 99.75 -1.30 36.74
C LEU A 531 100.39 0.02 36.31
N LYS A 532 99.60 1.04 35.91
CA LYS A 532 100.11 2.40 35.60
C LYS A 532 100.77 3.03 36.82
N GLU A 533 100.16 2.90 37.99
CA GLU A 533 100.69 3.38 39.27
C GLU A 533 102.04 2.72 39.59
N LYS A 534 102.14 1.40 39.53
CA LYS A 534 103.43 0.69 39.69
C LYS A 534 104.50 1.12 38.67
N VAL A 535 104.10 1.43 37.44
CA VAL A 535 105.01 1.94 36.39
C VAL A 535 105.38 3.41 36.60
N ALA A 536 104.62 4.19 37.38
CA ALA A 536 105.01 5.53 37.81
C ALA A 536 106.05 5.44 38.94
N ASN A 537 105.75 4.67 40.00
CA ASN A 537 106.66 4.49 41.13
C ASN A 537 108.02 3.90 40.69
N LEU A 538 108.01 2.90 39.80
CA LEU A 538 109.25 2.33 39.22
C LEU A 538 110.02 3.27 38.28
N LYS A 539 109.49 4.46 37.96
CA LYS A 539 110.26 5.54 37.31
C LYS A 539 110.82 6.50 38.33
N GLU A 540 110.04 6.86 39.35
CA GLU A 540 110.48 7.67 40.49
C GLU A 540 111.69 7.01 41.19
N ASP A 541 111.61 5.71 41.49
CA ASP A 541 112.71 4.87 42.01
C ASP A 541 113.97 4.93 41.11
N LEU A 542 113.80 5.10 39.79
CA LEU A 542 114.86 5.06 38.78
C LEU A 542 115.48 6.45 38.58
N GLU A 543 114.69 7.51 38.68
CA GLU A 543 115.10 8.92 38.68
C GLU A 543 115.91 9.22 39.95
N ASP A 544 115.43 8.80 41.13
CA ASP A 544 116.17 8.85 42.41
C ASP A 544 117.52 8.12 42.34
N LEU A 545 117.58 6.99 41.63
CA LEU A 545 118.82 6.23 41.41
C LEU A 545 119.79 6.91 40.43
N GLN A 546 119.27 7.68 39.46
CA GLN A 546 120.08 8.47 38.53
C GLN A 546 120.68 9.68 39.23
N ASP A 547 119.89 10.43 40.00
CA ASP A 547 120.37 11.59 40.79
C ASP A 547 121.46 11.19 41.79
N GLN A 548 121.29 10.06 42.49
CA GLN A 548 122.31 9.50 43.38
C GLN A 548 123.60 9.11 42.65
N PHE A 549 123.49 8.60 41.42
CA PHE A 549 124.66 8.27 40.60
C PHE A 549 125.38 9.52 40.09
N GLU A 550 124.64 10.54 39.62
CA GLU A 550 125.23 11.81 39.20
C GLU A 550 125.93 12.52 40.37
N GLN A 551 125.33 12.55 41.56
CA GLN A 551 125.95 13.10 42.76
C GLN A 551 127.30 12.42 43.09
N LYS A 552 127.37 11.08 42.97
CA LYS A 552 128.61 10.32 43.19
C LYS A 552 129.67 10.57 42.12
N CYS A 553 129.27 10.79 40.86
CA CYS A 553 130.17 11.24 39.81
C CYS A 553 130.72 12.65 40.07
N GLN A 554 129.90 13.58 40.60
CA GLN A 554 130.34 14.92 40.96
C GLN A 554 131.34 14.90 42.13
N GLU A 555 131.12 14.08 43.17
CA GLU A 555 132.07 13.87 44.27
C GLU A 555 133.44 13.34 43.76
N ALA A 556 133.42 12.36 42.85
CA ALA A 556 134.64 11.81 42.27
C ALA A 556 135.44 12.84 41.46
N ASN A 557 134.76 13.67 40.67
CA ASN A 557 135.40 14.75 39.90
C ASN A 557 136.05 15.82 40.81
N GLN A 558 135.40 16.17 41.92
CA GLN A 558 135.97 17.10 42.92
C GLN A 558 137.21 16.50 43.61
N ALA A 559 137.18 15.20 43.93
CA ALA A 559 138.34 14.49 44.47
C ALA A 559 139.52 14.50 43.49
N GLN A 560 139.30 14.24 42.20
CA GLN A 560 140.36 14.29 41.19
C GLN A 560 140.98 15.70 41.08
N ALA A 561 140.17 16.76 41.03
CA ALA A 561 140.67 18.13 40.96
C ALA A 561 141.64 18.47 42.12
N SER A 562 141.32 18.02 43.35
CA SER A 562 142.19 18.21 44.52
C SER A 562 143.53 17.46 44.42
N GLN A 563 143.57 16.31 43.75
CA GLN A 563 144.81 15.56 43.51
C GLN A 563 145.70 16.28 42.48
N GLU A 564 145.11 16.92 41.47
CA GLU A 564 145.85 17.70 40.48
C GLU A 564 146.47 18.98 41.07
N GLU A 565 145.85 19.58 42.09
CA GLU A 565 146.43 20.70 42.84
C GLU A 565 147.60 20.26 43.72
N LEU A 566 147.48 19.12 44.40
CA LEU A 566 148.57 18.50 45.16
C LEU A 566 149.77 18.15 44.27
N ALA A 567 149.54 17.62 43.06
CA ALA A 567 150.59 17.33 42.10
C ALA A 567 151.38 18.61 41.70
N LYS A 568 150.66 19.69 41.37
CA LYS A 568 151.27 21.00 41.05
C LYS A 568 152.07 21.57 42.22
N HIS A 569 151.67 21.33 43.47
CA HIS A 569 152.45 21.75 44.64
C HIS A 569 153.76 20.97 44.78
N ILE A 570 153.75 19.65 44.51
CA ILE A 570 154.95 18.80 44.53
C ILE A 570 155.96 19.22 43.46
N GLU A 571 155.53 19.54 42.24
CA GLU A 571 156.42 20.02 41.17
C GLU A 571 157.18 21.29 41.56
N ASN A 572 156.50 22.25 42.21
CA ASN A 572 157.12 23.49 42.67
C ASN A 572 158.21 23.23 43.74
N LEU A 573 157.94 22.34 44.71
CA LEU A 573 158.93 21.91 45.72
C LEU A 573 160.17 21.24 45.09
N VAL A 574 159.98 20.44 44.04
CA VAL A 574 161.09 19.83 43.29
C VAL A 574 161.92 20.89 42.57
N ALA A 575 161.29 21.92 41.99
CA ALA A 575 162.00 23.02 41.33
C ALA A 575 162.88 23.83 42.31
N GLU A 576 162.41 24.09 43.53
CA GLU A 576 163.21 24.77 44.57
C GLU A 576 164.40 23.91 45.06
N LEU A 577 164.22 22.59 45.19
CA LEU A 577 165.31 21.65 45.49
C LEU A 577 166.39 21.65 44.41
N GLN A 578 166.02 21.67 43.13
CA GLN A 578 167.00 21.77 42.04
C GLN A 578 167.76 23.11 42.08
N LYS A 579 167.07 24.21 42.40
CA LYS A 579 167.64 25.57 42.47
C LYS A 579 168.64 25.72 43.63
N THR A 580 168.38 25.10 44.78
CA THR A 580 169.33 25.07 45.91
C THR A 580 170.56 24.21 45.60
N GLN A 581 170.40 23.04 44.98
CA GLN A 581 171.51 22.20 44.54
C GLN A 581 172.44 22.90 43.52
N ALA A 582 171.87 23.72 42.62
CA ALA A 582 172.66 24.51 41.67
C ALA A 582 173.57 25.55 42.37
N ASN A 583 173.07 26.18 43.44
CA ASN A 583 173.86 27.15 44.22
C ASN A 583 175.03 26.49 44.97
N VAL A 584 174.84 25.28 45.52
CA VAL A 584 175.92 24.51 46.17
C VAL A 584 177.07 24.25 45.20
N LYS A 585 176.76 23.72 44.01
CA LYS A 585 177.75 23.44 42.94
C LYS A 585 178.53 24.69 42.50
N ARG A 586 177.90 25.87 42.57
CA ARG A 586 178.58 27.14 42.26
C ARG A 586 179.66 27.47 43.30
N LEU A 587 179.34 27.36 44.59
CA LEU A 587 180.27 27.62 45.69
C LEU A 587 181.43 26.61 45.72
N GLU A 588 181.19 25.34 45.38
CA GLU A 588 182.25 24.33 45.19
C GLU A 588 183.22 24.74 44.07
N SER A 589 182.72 25.28 42.95
CA SER A 589 183.57 25.77 41.86
C SER A 589 184.40 27.01 42.20
N GLU A 590 183.92 27.84 43.14
CA GLU A 590 184.64 29.01 43.65
C GLU A 590 185.78 28.57 44.60
N ARG A 591 185.52 27.63 45.52
CA ARG A 591 186.55 26.97 46.35
C ARG A 591 187.68 26.38 45.50
N ASP A 592 187.31 25.66 44.44
CA ASP A 592 188.26 24.93 43.60
C ASP A 592 189.12 25.85 42.71
N LYS A 593 188.75 27.13 42.54
CA LYS A 593 189.64 28.16 41.97
C LYS A 593 190.71 28.59 42.96
N MET A 594 190.32 28.97 44.19
CA MET A 594 191.24 29.46 45.22
C MET A 594 192.35 28.45 45.53
N LEU A 595 192.04 27.14 45.47
CA LEU A 595 193.02 26.07 45.64
C LEU A 595 194.09 26.05 44.52
N ARG A 596 193.71 26.33 43.27
CA ARG A 596 194.65 26.33 42.12
C ARG A 596 195.61 27.52 42.16
N GLU A 597 195.11 28.69 42.55
CA GLU A 597 195.92 29.89 42.75
C GLU A 597 196.99 29.67 43.85
N LEU A 598 196.63 28.93 44.91
CA LEU A 598 197.57 28.51 45.95
C LEU A 598 198.62 27.51 45.44
N GLU A 599 198.23 26.55 44.59
CA GLU A 599 199.16 25.60 43.96
C GLU A 599 200.15 26.28 42.99
N GLU A 600 199.71 27.29 42.25
CA GLU A 600 200.56 28.02 41.31
C GLU A 600 201.62 28.87 42.03
N ALA A 601 201.26 29.52 43.14
CA ALA A 601 202.23 30.18 44.03
C ALA A 601 203.26 29.18 44.59
N ASN A 602 202.81 27.99 44.99
CA ASN A 602 203.68 26.93 45.51
C ASN A 602 204.66 26.40 44.43
N ARG A 603 204.19 26.25 43.18
CA ARG A 603 205.04 25.92 42.01
C ARG A 603 206.11 26.97 41.72
N GLN A 604 205.83 28.26 41.95
CA GLN A 604 206.83 29.33 41.80
C GLN A 604 207.90 29.28 42.88
N SER A 605 207.50 29.08 44.15
CA SER A 605 208.44 28.92 45.28
C SER A 605 209.40 27.74 45.07
N LYS A 606 208.89 26.60 44.58
CA LYS A 606 209.69 25.38 44.37
C LYS A 606 210.84 25.56 43.37
N ARG A 607 210.59 26.28 42.26
CA ARG A 607 211.62 26.61 41.24
C ARG A 607 212.75 27.49 41.79
N ALA A 608 212.48 28.30 42.81
CA ALA A 608 213.51 29.11 43.48
C ALA A 608 214.34 28.31 44.51
N LEU A 609 213.84 27.16 44.96
CA LEU A 609 214.58 26.22 45.82
C LEU A 609 215.56 25.37 45.00
N GLU A 610 215.09 24.81 43.88
CA GLU A 610 215.86 23.97 42.95
C GLU A 610 217.12 24.71 42.42
N ALA A 611 217.04 26.04 42.27
CA ALA A 611 218.16 26.89 41.89
C ALA A 611 219.19 27.17 43.02
N LYS A 612 218.92 26.78 44.26
CA LYS A 612 219.86 26.83 45.39
C LYS A 612 220.44 25.46 45.72
N ASP A 613 219.67 24.39 45.56
CA ASP A 613 220.17 23.03 45.78
C ASP A 613 221.29 22.65 44.80
N SER A 614 221.26 23.16 43.56
CA SER A 614 222.36 23.01 42.59
C SER A 614 223.66 23.68 43.03
N ALA A 615 223.60 24.80 43.76
CA ALA A 615 224.77 25.43 44.36
C ALA A 615 225.29 24.65 45.59
N LEU A 616 224.38 24.03 46.36
CA LEU A 616 224.72 23.19 47.50
C LEU A 616 225.45 21.90 47.08
N GLN A 617 225.05 21.30 45.95
CA GLN A 617 225.69 20.08 45.42
C GLN A 617 227.16 20.27 45.07
N SER A 618 227.54 21.43 44.53
CA SER A 618 228.96 21.73 44.24
C SER A 618 229.82 21.75 45.50
N ALA A 619 229.31 22.30 46.60
CA ALA A 619 230.02 22.40 47.88
C ALA A 619 230.17 21.05 48.62
N LEU A 620 229.54 19.98 48.14
CA LEU A 620 229.62 18.64 48.72
C LEU A 620 230.53 17.68 47.94
N HIS A 621 230.90 17.97 46.69
CA HIS A 621 231.89 17.13 45.99
C HIS A 621 233.32 17.32 46.54
N ASP A 622 233.63 18.52 47.05
CA ASP A 622 234.88 18.79 47.79
C ASP A 622 235.03 17.90 49.04
N LEU A 623 233.94 17.40 49.62
CA LEU A 623 233.97 16.47 50.77
C LEU A 623 234.51 15.09 50.36
N THR A 624 234.20 14.62 49.15
CA THR A 624 234.70 13.34 48.62
C THR A 624 236.20 13.31 48.32
N SER A 625 236.89 14.47 48.37
CA SER A 625 238.36 14.56 48.43
C SER A 625 238.97 13.62 49.49
N THR A 626 238.25 13.38 50.58
CA THR A 626 238.71 12.54 51.71
C THR A 626 238.67 11.03 51.46
N GLN A 627 237.92 10.52 50.46
CA GLN A 627 237.87 9.08 50.15
C GLN A 627 239.00 8.59 49.24
N ALA A 628 239.82 9.51 48.68
CA ALA A 628 241.03 9.17 47.94
C ALA A 628 242.03 8.32 48.77
N LEU A 629 241.96 8.37 50.10
CA LEU A 629 242.79 7.59 51.02
C LEU A 629 242.41 6.11 51.14
N LEU A 630 241.28 5.67 50.59
CA LEU A 630 240.87 4.25 50.62
C LEU A 630 241.13 3.51 49.30
N SER A 631 241.05 4.19 48.15
CA SER A 631 241.48 3.65 46.85
C SER A 631 242.98 3.78 46.58
N GLN A 632 243.76 4.21 47.58
CA GLN A 632 245.14 3.75 47.84
C GLN A 632 245.17 2.35 48.53
N ARG A 633 244.14 1.53 48.25
CA ARG A 633 244.14 0.06 48.22
C ARG A 633 243.35 -0.47 47.00
N GLU A 634 243.30 0.23 45.87
CA GLU A 634 244.36 0.45 44.85
C GLU A 634 244.50 -0.71 43.86
N SER A 635 244.93 -0.38 42.63
CA SER A 635 245.58 -1.26 41.66
C SER A 635 244.78 -2.44 41.06
N ASP A 636 244.32 -3.41 41.86
CA ASP A 636 244.39 -4.83 41.44
C ASP A 636 243.12 -5.48 40.86
N LEU A 637 242.03 -4.74 40.61
CA LEU A 637 240.78 -5.32 40.06
C LEU A 637 240.27 -4.67 38.75
N ALA A 638 241.17 -4.06 37.98
CA ALA A 638 240.87 -3.38 36.72
C ALA A 638 240.61 -4.30 35.49
N GLN A 639 240.05 -5.51 35.67
CA GLN A 639 239.98 -6.56 34.63
C GLN A 639 238.63 -7.28 34.46
N VAL A 640 237.50 -6.63 34.76
CA VAL A 640 236.14 -7.09 34.40
C VAL A 640 235.29 -5.88 34.01
N GLN A 641 235.26 -5.35 32.78
CA GLN A 641 235.43 -5.95 31.44
C GLN A 641 234.45 -7.10 31.12
N ALA A 642 233.86 -7.02 29.92
CA ALA A 642 233.18 -8.12 29.21
C ALA A 642 231.91 -8.74 29.84
N ALA A 643 230.92 -7.91 30.20
CA ALA A 643 229.51 -8.31 30.09
C ALA A 643 228.65 -7.11 29.60
N LEU A 644 228.36 -7.03 28.30
CA LEU A 644 227.15 -7.58 27.64
C LEU A 644 225.94 -6.61 27.77
N ASP A 645 225.69 -5.66 26.87
CA ASP A 645 226.02 -5.53 25.43
C ASP A 645 225.21 -6.42 24.47
N THR A 646 224.16 -7.09 24.97
CA THR A 646 223.15 -7.78 24.12
C THR A 646 221.73 -7.68 24.71
N LEU A 647 220.97 -6.65 24.31
CA LEU A 647 219.49 -6.55 24.22
C LEU A 647 219.05 -5.08 24.07
N GLU A 648 219.87 -4.24 23.46
CA GLU A 648 219.48 -3.79 22.11
C GLU A 648 219.06 -4.95 21.17
N LYS A 649 218.08 -4.66 20.29
CA LYS A 649 217.64 -5.42 19.09
C LYS A 649 216.26 -6.11 19.13
N GLU A 650 215.26 -5.48 19.77
CA GLU A 650 213.83 -5.63 19.44
C GLU A 650 213.10 -4.38 19.99
N SER A 651 212.70 -3.36 19.24
CA SER A 651 212.46 -3.18 17.79
C SER A 651 211.26 -3.91 17.20
N LYS A 652 210.14 -3.17 17.11
CA LYS A 652 209.29 -3.00 15.92
C LYS A 652 209.11 -4.23 15.00
N GLN A 653 207.91 -4.83 15.06
CA GLN A 653 207.21 -5.76 14.14
C GLN A 653 206.59 -6.87 15.00
N LEU A 654 205.32 -7.30 14.90
CA LEU A 654 204.11 -6.95 14.11
C LEU A 654 202.90 -7.10 15.09
N GLY A 655 201.61 -6.88 14.78
CA GLY A 655 200.93 -6.49 13.55
C GLY A 655 199.64 -7.31 13.35
N GLU A 656 198.49 -6.61 13.35
CA GLU A 656 197.17 -7.03 12.82
C GLU A 656 196.29 -8.08 13.55
N SER A 657 194.97 -7.89 13.34
CA SER A 657 193.85 -8.83 13.56
C SER A 657 193.37 -9.08 15.01
N HIS A 658 192.13 -9.52 15.28
CA HIS A 658 191.05 -9.93 14.37
C HIS A 658 189.65 -9.43 14.79
N THR A 659 188.78 -9.35 13.78
CA THR A 659 187.31 -9.22 13.84
C THR A 659 186.59 -10.23 14.75
N THR A 660 185.65 -9.78 15.58
CA THR A 660 184.53 -10.63 16.10
C THR A 660 183.34 -9.78 16.56
N ALA A 661 183.54 -8.88 17.53
CA ALA A 661 182.45 -8.17 18.23
C ALA A 661 181.46 -7.42 17.30
N ARG A 662 181.95 -6.86 16.19
CA ARG A 662 181.17 -5.98 15.29
C ARG A 662 180.09 -6.72 14.47
N PHE A 663 180.15 -8.05 14.35
CA PHE A 663 179.16 -8.84 13.60
C PHE A 663 177.91 -9.18 14.45
N SER A 664 178.08 -9.30 15.77
CA SER A 664 177.00 -9.62 16.72
C SER A 664 175.92 -8.53 16.76
N LEU A 665 176.34 -7.28 17.02
CA LEU A 665 175.46 -6.11 17.06
C LEU A 665 174.73 -5.85 15.73
N GLN A 666 175.33 -6.23 14.59
CA GLN A 666 174.67 -6.10 13.28
C GLN A 666 173.49 -7.07 13.13
N LEU A 667 173.64 -8.34 13.55
CA LEU A 667 172.54 -9.30 13.55
C LEU A 667 171.38 -8.86 14.43
N GLU A 668 171.66 -8.22 15.56
CA GLU A 668 170.65 -7.77 16.53
C GLU A 668 169.85 -6.56 16.01
N VAL A 669 170.53 -5.60 15.37
CA VAL A 669 169.88 -4.50 14.63
C VAL A 669 169.00 -5.04 13.51
N ASP A 670 169.48 -6.01 12.73
CA ASP A 670 168.70 -6.57 11.63
C ASP A 670 167.59 -7.52 12.11
N ARG A 671 167.64 -8.02 13.34
CA ARG A 671 166.49 -8.68 14.00
C ARG A 671 165.41 -7.66 14.34
N LEU A 672 165.77 -6.58 15.05
CA LEU A 672 164.83 -5.54 15.47
C LEU A 672 164.09 -4.89 14.29
N LYS A 673 164.75 -4.68 13.14
CA LYS A 673 164.08 -4.22 11.91
C LYS A 673 162.95 -5.14 11.46
N ARG A 674 163.21 -6.45 11.39
CA ARG A 674 162.20 -7.45 10.98
C ARG A 674 161.04 -7.56 11.99
N ASP A 675 161.34 -7.35 13.27
CA ASP A 675 160.33 -7.36 14.31
C ASP A 675 159.45 -6.08 14.24
N VAL A 676 160.02 -4.92 13.86
CA VAL A 676 159.25 -3.70 13.51
C VAL A 676 158.42 -3.86 12.23
N GLU A 677 158.99 -4.40 11.16
CA GLU A 677 158.30 -4.65 9.89
C GLU A 677 157.04 -5.53 10.08
N ARG A 678 157.12 -6.56 10.94
CA ARG A 678 155.95 -7.39 11.30
C ARG A 678 154.88 -6.59 12.05
N LEU A 679 155.27 -5.77 13.04
CA LEU A 679 154.33 -4.94 13.80
C LEU A 679 153.64 -3.89 12.91
N GLU A 680 154.33 -3.33 11.91
CA GLU A 680 153.69 -2.47 10.92
C GLU A 680 152.67 -3.23 10.05
N ASP A 681 152.98 -4.44 9.60
CA ASP A 681 152.05 -5.26 8.81
C ASP A 681 150.86 -5.78 9.63
N GLU A 682 151.05 -6.08 10.91
CA GLU A 682 149.98 -6.40 11.84
C GLU A 682 149.09 -5.18 12.10
N LEU A 683 149.68 -3.98 12.26
CA LEU A 683 148.93 -2.72 12.36
C LEU A 683 148.14 -2.40 11.08
N ARG A 684 148.72 -2.67 9.89
CA ARG A 684 148.03 -2.54 8.59
C ARG A 684 146.83 -3.48 8.49
N ARG A 685 146.97 -4.73 8.93
CA ARG A 685 145.86 -5.71 8.98
C ARG A 685 144.78 -5.29 9.97
N ALA A 686 145.15 -4.91 11.19
CA ALA A 686 144.20 -4.47 12.21
C ALA A 686 143.38 -3.24 11.78
N ARG A 687 143.99 -2.28 11.07
CA ARG A 687 143.29 -1.15 10.46
C ARG A 687 142.32 -1.60 9.36
N LYS A 688 142.75 -2.46 8.44
CA LYS A 688 141.88 -2.99 7.39
C LYS A 688 140.70 -3.80 7.94
N GLU A 689 140.91 -4.59 9.00
CA GLU A 689 139.84 -5.31 9.70
C GLU A 689 138.85 -4.36 10.41
N LEU A 690 139.32 -3.21 10.90
CA LEU A 690 138.48 -2.15 11.45
C LEU A 690 137.67 -1.48 10.34
N ASP A 691 138.31 -1.04 9.24
CA ASP A 691 137.64 -0.45 8.07
C ASP A 691 136.56 -1.39 7.50
N GLU A 692 136.84 -2.70 7.43
CA GLU A 692 135.87 -3.72 7.03
C GLU A 692 134.76 -3.96 8.05
N ARG A 693 134.99 -3.74 9.36
CA ARG A 693 133.93 -3.80 10.39
C ARG A 693 133.04 -2.57 10.36
N ASP A 694 133.64 -1.40 10.20
CA ASP A 694 132.97 -0.11 10.03
C ASP A 694 132.11 -0.06 8.77
N GLY A 695 132.61 -0.58 7.65
CA GLY A 695 131.82 -0.78 6.42
C GLY A 695 130.59 -1.64 6.68
N ARG A 696 130.78 -2.84 7.28
CA ARG A 696 129.68 -3.72 7.70
C ARG A 696 128.75 -3.11 8.75
N GLY A 697 129.20 -2.12 9.52
CA GLY A 697 128.38 -1.31 10.43
C GLY A 697 127.42 -0.43 9.63
N ARG A 698 127.98 0.43 8.76
CA ARG A 698 127.22 1.33 7.88
C ARG A 698 126.27 0.59 6.94
N ASP A 699 126.66 -0.58 6.44
CA ASP A 699 125.79 -1.45 5.63
C ASP A 699 124.57 -1.94 6.43
N ARG A 700 124.73 -2.25 7.73
CA ARG A 700 123.64 -2.67 8.62
C ARG A 700 122.74 -1.51 9.01
N GLU A 701 123.31 -0.37 9.36
CA GLU A 701 122.57 0.87 9.64
C GLU A 701 121.74 1.27 8.40
N GLY A 702 122.36 1.29 7.22
CA GLY A 702 121.67 1.54 5.96
C GLY A 702 120.67 0.46 5.54
N VAL A 703 120.64 -0.72 6.16
CA VAL A 703 119.53 -1.70 6.03
C VAL A 703 118.44 -1.44 7.06
N LEU A 704 118.78 -1.10 8.30
CA LEU A 704 117.82 -0.71 9.34
C LEU A 704 117.05 0.55 8.95
N ASP A 705 117.70 1.57 8.40
CA ASP A 705 117.03 2.78 7.92
C ASP A 705 116.05 2.49 6.77
N ARG A 706 116.41 1.58 5.86
CA ARG A 706 115.48 1.10 4.81
C ARG A 706 114.29 0.37 5.41
N LEU A 707 114.51 -0.58 6.33
CA LEU A 707 113.43 -1.28 7.03
C LEU A 707 112.55 -0.33 7.87
N HIS A 708 113.12 0.72 8.46
CA HIS A 708 112.37 1.75 9.18
C HIS A 708 111.63 2.72 8.25
N ALA A 709 112.12 2.98 7.03
CA ALA A 709 111.36 3.70 6.00
C ALA A 709 110.20 2.83 5.50
N GLU A 710 110.47 1.60 5.08
CA GLU A 710 109.49 0.61 4.62
C GLU A 710 108.39 0.35 5.67
N ASN A 711 108.74 0.24 6.95
CA ASN A 711 107.75 0.07 8.02
C ASN A 711 106.89 1.33 8.25
N ARG A 712 107.46 2.54 8.13
CA ARG A 712 106.67 3.79 8.16
C ARG A 712 105.75 3.90 6.95
N ASP A 713 106.23 3.53 5.75
CA ASP A 713 105.42 3.56 4.53
C ASP A 713 104.32 2.51 4.55
N LEU A 714 104.58 1.30 5.08
CA LEU A 714 103.57 0.26 5.29
C LEU A 714 102.54 0.68 6.35
N ALA A 715 102.96 1.33 7.44
CA ALA A 715 102.04 1.87 8.44
C ALA A 715 101.17 3.01 7.88
N ALA A 716 101.75 3.90 7.06
CA ALA A 716 101.01 4.96 6.37
C ALA A 716 100.03 4.41 5.33
N GLN A 717 100.43 3.38 4.56
CA GLN A 717 99.55 2.65 3.65
C GLN A 717 98.41 1.94 4.40
N LEU A 718 98.70 1.30 5.54
CA LEU A 718 97.69 0.66 6.38
C LEU A 718 96.68 1.68 6.92
N ALA A 719 97.15 2.81 7.44
CA ALA A 719 96.30 3.90 7.93
C ALA A 719 95.43 4.50 6.80
N ALA A 720 96.01 4.72 5.62
CA ALA A 720 95.29 5.17 4.44
C ALA A 720 94.22 4.14 3.99
N GLN A 721 94.53 2.84 4.02
CA GLN A 721 93.57 1.77 3.71
C GLN A 721 92.46 1.65 4.75
N THR A 722 92.75 1.78 6.05
CA THR A 722 91.70 1.78 7.08
C THR A 722 90.78 2.99 6.96
N GLN A 723 91.33 4.19 6.71
CA GLN A 723 90.50 5.39 6.50
C GLN A 723 89.71 5.31 5.19
N ALA A 724 90.31 4.81 4.10
CA ALA A 724 89.59 4.58 2.84
C ALA A 724 88.45 3.56 3.02
N ARG A 725 88.66 2.50 3.81
CA ARG A 725 87.62 1.52 4.15
C ARG A 725 86.50 2.12 5.00
N LEU A 726 86.83 2.94 6.01
CA LEU A 726 85.83 3.67 6.80
C LEU A 726 85.00 4.60 5.92
N ASN A 727 85.66 5.46 5.13
CA ASN A 727 85.01 6.37 4.19
C ASN A 727 84.17 5.64 3.13
N ALA A 728 84.51 4.38 2.78
CA ALA A 728 83.71 3.54 1.89
C ALA A 728 82.52 2.89 2.60
N THR A 729 82.68 2.50 3.87
CA THR A 729 81.61 1.96 4.72
C THR A 729 80.57 3.03 5.02
N GLU A 730 80.97 4.23 5.44
CA GLU A 730 80.05 5.37 5.65
C GLU A 730 79.25 5.73 4.40
N LYS A 731 79.88 5.65 3.21
CA LYS A 731 79.19 5.84 1.92
C LYS A 731 78.26 4.68 1.57
N LEU A 732 78.62 3.45 1.91
CA LEU A 732 77.76 2.28 1.73
C LEU A 732 76.54 2.38 2.65
N ASP A 733 76.72 2.71 3.92
CA ASP A 733 75.64 2.87 4.90
C ASP A 733 74.73 4.04 4.53
N GLY A 734 75.30 5.18 4.13
CA GLY A 734 74.55 6.33 3.64
C GLY A 734 73.75 6.03 2.36
N THR A 735 74.32 5.28 1.41
CA THR A 735 73.59 4.87 0.20
C THR A 735 72.55 3.79 0.47
N GLN A 736 72.79 2.85 1.40
CA GLN A 736 71.79 1.89 1.86
C GLN A 736 70.63 2.57 2.61
N ALA A 737 70.92 3.57 3.46
CA ALA A 737 69.89 4.34 4.15
C ALA A 737 69.04 5.15 3.15
N SER A 738 69.69 5.80 2.17
CA SER A 738 69.00 6.51 1.08
C SER A 738 68.18 5.57 0.19
N LEU A 739 68.68 4.35 -0.09
CA LEU A 739 67.95 3.33 -0.83
C LEU A 739 66.70 2.88 -0.06
N LYS A 740 66.84 2.51 1.22
CA LYS A 740 65.70 2.12 2.09
C LYS A 740 64.65 3.22 2.20
N ALA A 741 65.05 4.48 2.27
CA ALA A 741 64.15 5.62 2.25
C ALA A 741 63.39 5.71 0.90
N ALA A 742 64.09 5.62 -0.23
CA ALA A 742 63.48 5.63 -1.56
C ALA A 742 62.57 4.41 -1.82
N GLU A 743 62.91 3.23 -1.27
CA GLU A 743 62.07 2.03 -1.32
C GLU A 743 60.78 2.21 -0.51
N ALA A 744 60.87 2.81 0.69
CA ALA A 744 59.71 3.13 1.52
C ALA A 744 58.81 4.19 0.86
N GLU A 745 59.38 5.24 0.26
CA GLU A 745 58.62 6.22 -0.54
C GLU A 745 57.96 5.56 -1.75
N ALA A 746 58.68 4.71 -2.49
CA ALA A 746 58.13 3.98 -3.63
C ALA A 746 57.03 2.98 -3.22
N ALA A 747 57.12 2.35 -2.05
CA ALA A 747 56.06 1.53 -1.49
C ALA A 747 54.82 2.39 -1.12
N GLY A 748 55.01 3.52 -0.46
CA GLY A 748 53.94 4.46 -0.13
C GLY A 748 53.25 5.07 -1.38
N LEU A 749 54.02 5.33 -2.44
CA LEU A 749 53.48 5.76 -3.73
C LEU A 749 52.70 4.65 -4.44
N ARG A 750 53.19 3.40 -4.45
CA ARG A 750 52.43 2.25 -4.98
C ARG A 750 51.12 2.04 -4.24
N ALA A 751 51.14 2.13 -2.90
CA ALA A 751 49.92 2.01 -2.09
C ALA A 751 48.90 3.12 -2.45
N ARG A 752 49.35 4.37 -2.59
CA ARG A 752 48.49 5.50 -3.04
C ARG A 752 47.96 5.31 -4.45
N VAL A 753 48.74 4.75 -5.38
CA VAL A 753 48.27 4.43 -6.75
C VAL A 753 47.18 3.36 -6.68
N GLN A 754 47.39 2.26 -5.96
CA GLN A 754 46.39 1.20 -5.76
C GLN A 754 45.10 1.73 -5.11
N ASP A 755 45.23 2.64 -4.14
CA ASP A 755 44.10 3.32 -3.49
C ASP A 755 43.30 4.19 -4.47
N LEU A 756 43.98 4.93 -5.36
CA LEU A 756 43.37 5.77 -6.38
C LEU A 756 42.75 4.95 -7.52
N GLU A 757 43.40 3.87 -7.96
CA GLU A 757 42.87 2.91 -8.92
C GLU A 757 41.63 2.18 -8.37
N GLY A 758 41.66 1.79 -7.09
CA GLY A 758 40.51 1.20 -6.39
C GLY A 758 39.32 2.17 -6.30
N ARG A 759 39.57 3.45 -5.97
CA ARG A 759 38.55 4.51 -5.98
C ARG A 759 38.01 4.74 -7.39
N MET A 760 38.88 4.93 -8.39
CA MET A 760 38.49 5.10 -9.79
C MET A 760 37.67 3.92 -10.31
N SER A 761 38.05 2.68 -9.98
CA SER A 761 37.29 1.46 -10.31
C SER A 761 35.92 1.42 -9.64
N LYS A 762 35.80 1.91 -8.40
CA LYS A 762 34.52 2.02 -7.69
C LYS A 762 33.63 3.10 -8.30
N ASP A 763 34.20 4.26 -8.63
CA ASP A 763 33.49 5.39 -9.22
C ASP A 763 33.06 5.10 -10.67
N GLN A 764 33.88 4.41 -11.46
CA GLN A 764 33.50 3.89 -12.79
C GLN A 764 32.36 2.89 -12.70
N ARG A 765 32.39 1.94 -11.75
CA ARG A 765 31.27 1.00 -11.53
C ARG A 765 30.01 1.72 -11.05
N SER A 766 30.14 2.71 -10.17
CA SER A 766 29.03 3.56 -9.72
C SER A 766 28.42 4.35 -10.88
N MET A 767 29.26 4.96 -11.73
CA MET A 767 28.84 5.69 -12.93
C MET A 767 28.14 4.77 -13.94
N LEU A 768 28.69 3.60 -14.24
CA LEU A 768 28.07 2.61 -15.13
C LEU A 768 26.72 2.10 -14.59
N THR A 769 26.63 1.88 -13.27
CA THR A 769 25.38 1.48 -12.61
C THR A 769 24.33 2.60 -12.74
N ALA A 770 24.71 3.85 -12.48
CA ALA A 770 23.82 5.00 -12.64
C ALA A 770 23.44 5.25 -14.12
N GLU A 771 24.37 5.11 -15.07
CA GLU A 771 24.08 5.25 -16.50
C GLU A 771 23.12 4.15 -17.00
N THR A 772 23.23 2.94 -16.45
CA THR A 772 22.30 1.84 -16.70
C THR A 772 20.91 2.18 -16.12
N GLN A 773 20.83 2.52 -14.83
CA GLN A 773 19.58 2.96 -14.20
C GLN A 773 18.90 4.14 -14.92
N TYR A 774 19.68 5.11 -15.45
CA TYR A 774 19.12 6.20 -16.25
C TYR A 774 18.66 5.75 -17.65
N ARG A 775 19.31 4.77 -18.29
CA ARG A 775 18.79 4.13 -19.52
C ARG A 775 17.50 3.37 -19.25
N ASP A 776 17.42 2.64 -18.15
CA ASP A 776 16.25 1.85 -17.78
C ASP A 776 15.06 2.79 -17.50
N GLN A 777 15.25 3.80 -16.64
CA GLN A 777 14.24 4.85 -16.40
C GLN A 777 13.83 5.61 -17.66
N LEU A 778 14.75 5.87 -18.60
CA LEU A 778 14.42 6.47 -19.90
C LEU A 778 13.59 5.52 -20.76
N THR A 779 13.88 4.22 -20.72
CA THR A 779 13.17 3.19 -21.48
C THR A 779 11.77 2.95 -20.92
N GLU A 780 11.62 2.87 -19.60
CA GLU A 780 10.34 2.85 -18.89
C GLU A 780 9.49 4.08 -19.23
N ARG A 781 10.03 5.29 -19.04
CA ARG A 781 9.32 6.55 -19.32
C ARG A 781 8.88 6.65 -20.78
N ASN A 782 9.76 6.27 -21.71
CA ASN A 782 9.43 6.27 -23.15
C ASN A 782 8.38 5.20 -23.51
N THR A 783 8.39 4.05 -22.82
CA THR A 783 7.37 3.00 -22.99
C THR A 783 6.01 3.44 -22.44
N LEU A 784 5.98 4.04 -21.26
CA LEU A 784 4.77 4.64 -20.67
C LEU A 784 4.22 5.77 -21.55
N LEU A 785 5.08 6.67 -22.06
CA LEU A 785 4.68 7.73 -22.98
C LEU A 785 4.11 7.18 -24.30
N LEU A 786 4.72 6.15 -24.89
CA LEU A 786 4.19 5.49 -26.08
C LEU A 786 2.82 4.83 -25.78
N THR A 787 2.69 4.19 -24.63
CA THR A 787 1.44 3.54 -24.18
C THR A 787 0.32 4.58 -23.99
N ILE A 788 0.60 5.69 -23.31
CA ILE A 788 -0.35 6.82 -23.13
C ILE A 788 -0.75 7.41 -24.50
N TYR A 789 0.21 7.57 -25.41
CA TYR A 789 -0.06 8.07 -26.76
C TYR A 789 -0.96 7.11 -27.56
N GLN A 790 -0.71 5.79 -27.49
CA GLN A 790 -1.54 4.77 -28.13
C GLN A 790 -2.96 4.72 -27.54
N TYR A 791 -3.12 4.81 -26.22
CA TYR A 791 -4.44 4.91 -25.60
C TYR A 791 -5.19 6.18 -26.03
N MET A 792 -4.49 7.30 -26.18
CA MET A 792 -5.07 8.55 -26.63
C MET A 792 -5.45 8.51 -28.12
N ASP A 793 -4.66 7.88 -29.00
CA ASP A 793 -5.03 7.64 -30.41
C ASP A 793 -6.30 6.78 -30.51
N LYS A 794 -6.43 5.73 -29.67
CA LYS A 794 -7.65 4.91 -29.55
C LYS A 794 -8.86 5.74 -29.11
N ILE A 795 -8.74 6.52 -28.03
CA ILE A 795 -9.83 7.38 -27.50
C ILE A 795 -10.27 8.42 -28.53
N LEU A 796 -9.34 8.93 -29.34
CA LEU A 796 -9.62 9.90 -30.41
C LEU A 796 -10.09 9.25 -31.72
N GLY A 797 -10.22 7.92 -31.78
CA GLY A 797 -10.65 7.17 -32.97
C GLY A 797 -9.68 7.26 -34.15
N VAL A 798 -8.42 7.66 -33.90
CA VAL A 798 -7.42 7.97 -34.92
C VAL A 798 -7.02 6.74 -35.74
N ASP A 799 -7.15 5.54 -35.17
CA ASP A 799 -6.87 4.24 -35.80
C ASP A 799 -7.54 4.06 -37.18
N LYS A 800 -8.65 4.77 -37.44
CA LYS A 800 -9.39 4.72 -38.72
C LYS A 800 -8.96 5.79 -39.74
N THR A 801 -7.97 6.63 -39.43
CA THR A 801 -7.45 7.64 -40.36
C THR A 801 -6.22 7.10 -41.12
N PRO A 802 -6.24 7.05 -42.47
CA PRO A 802 -5.11 6.50 -43.22
C PRO A 802 -3.88 7.42 -43.09
N LYS A 803 -2.76 6.83 -42.64
CA LYS A 803 -1.46 7.49 -42.40
C LYS A 803 -0.87 8.09 -43.69
N LYS A 804 -1.29 9.30 -44.04
CA LYS A 804 -0.78 10.03 -45.21
C LYS A 804 0.74 10.23 -45.11
N ASN A 805 1.40 10.05 -46.26
CA ASN A 805 2.82 10.36 -46.50
C ASN A 805 3.85 9.51 -45.74
N GLY A 806 3.47 8.32 -45.23
CA GLY A 806 4.44 7.32 -44.77
C GLY A 806 5.33 7.74 -43.59
N ALA A 807 4.93 8.78 -42.85
CA ALA A 807 5.60 9.15 -41.61
C ALA A 807 5.53 7.97 -40.63
N ALA A 808 6.69 7.41 -40.30
CA ALA A 808 6.80 6.41 -39.25
C ALA A 808 6.22 6.98 -37.95
N GLU A 809 5.60 6.13 -37.13
CA GLU A 809 5.15 6.51 -35.79
C GLU A 809 6.31 7.16 -35.05
N THR A 810 6.11 8.41 -34.61
CA THR A 810 7.14 9.19 -33.94
C THR A 810 7.30 8.64 -32.53
N LYS A 811 8.03 7.54 -32.37
CA LYS A 811 8.21 6.89 -31.08
C LYS A 811 9.07 7.79 -30.17
N PRO A 812 8.80 7.84 -28.85
CA PRO A 812 9.56 8.68 -27.92
C PRO A 812 11.08 8.44 -27.97
N PHE A 813 11.48 7.20 -28.26
CA PHE A 813 12.88 6.76 -28.35
C PHE A 813 13.68 7.35 -29.52
N THR A 814 13.04 7.83 -30.59
CA THR A 814 13.75 8.22 -31.84
C THR A 814 13.69 9.71 -32.14
N ASN A 815 12.59 10.40 -31.84
CA ASN A 815 12.50 11.86 -31.96
C ASN A 815 11.47 12.43 -30.98
N PHE A 816 11.93 12.75 -29.77
CA PHE A 816 11.07 13.19 -28.67
C PHE A 816 10.32 14.50 -28.96
N SER A 817 10.90 15.48 -29.66
CA SER A 817 10.21 16.76 -29.91
C SER A 817 9.00 16.58 -30.82
N VAL A 818 9.14 15.84 -31.92
CA VAL A 818 8.02 15.57 -32.84
C VAL A 818 6.98 14.66 -32.19
N PHE A 819 7.39 13.70 -31.35
CA PHE A 819 6.47 12.95 -30.50
C PHE A 819 5.69 13.88 -29.54
N HIS A 820 6.37 14.82 -28.89
CA HIS A 820 5.79 15.77 -27.94
C HIS A 820 4.79 16.72 -28.60
N ASP A 821 5.10 17.25 -29.79
CA ASP A 821 4.18 18.09 -30.57
C ASP A 821 2.94 17.31 -31.04
N ASN A 822 3.11 16.05 -31.43
CA ASN A 822 2.01 15.15 -31.75
C ASN A 822 1.14 14.86 -30.51
N LEU A 823 1.76 14.53 -29.37
CA LEU A 823 1.10 14.32 -28.07
C LEU A 823 0.29 15.55 -27.63
N ILE A 824 0.87 16.76 -27.73
CA ILE A 824 0.17 18.03 -27.45
C ILE A 824 -1.01 18.24 -28.40
N THR A 825 -0.86 17.93 -29.69
CA THR A 825 -1.92 18.10 -30.69
C THR A 825 -3.11 17.18 -30.39
N ARG A 826 -2.84 15.94 -29.99
CA ARG A 826 -3.84 14.97 -29.55
C ARG A 826 -4.51 15.37 -28.22
N LEU A 827 -3.73 15.83 -27.23
CA LEU A 827 -4.29 16.34 -25.96
C LEU A 827 -5.21 17.54 -26.17
N LYS A 828 -4.91 18.44 -27.13
CA LYS A 828 -5.82 19.52 -27.52
C LYS A 828 -7.11 19.00 -28.16
N GLN A 829 -7.04 17.96 -29.00
CA GLN A 829 -8.22 17.30 -29.56
C GLN A 829 -9.08 16.65 -28.46
N LEU A 830 -8.46 15.96 -27.51
CA LEU A 830 -9.12 15.34 -26.37
C LEU A 830 -9.80 16.38 -25.46
N SER A 831 -9.11 17.50 -25.18
CA SER A 831 -9.66 18.62 -24.42
C SER A 831 -10.85 19.28 -25.13
N GLN A 832 -10.85 19.37 -26.47
CA GLN A 832 -12.00 19.88 -27.21
C GLN A 832 -13.20 18.93 -27.13
N ILE A 833 -12.99 17.61 -27.25
CA ILE A 833 -14.05 16.62 -27.09
C ILE A 833 -14.64 16.66 -25.68
N ALA A 834 -13.82 16.84 -24.65
CA ALA A 834 -14.29 17.01 -23.28
C ALA A 834 -15.16 18.27 -23.12
N LEU A 835 -14.73 19.42 -23.67
CA LEU A 835 -15.52 20.66 -23.66
C LEU A 835 -16.84 20.54 -24.46
N ASP A 836 -16.81 19.85 -25.60
CA ASP A 836 -18.01 19.62 -26.43
C ASP A 836 -18.98 18.64 -25.74
N PHE A 837 -18.47 17.63 -25.02
CA PHE A 837 -19.28 16.73 -24.20
C PHE A 837 -19.92 17.48 -23.02
N ASP A 838 -19.12 18.24 -22.27
CA ASP A 838 -19.57 19.02 -21.11
C ASP A 838 -20.64 20.07 -21.51
N ARG A 839 -20.49 20.66 -22.70
CA ARG A 839 -21.53 21.50 -23.32
C ARG A 839 -22.78 20.72 -23.71
N ARG A 840 -22.66 19.57 -24.37
CA ARG A 840 -23.82 18.72 -24.73
C ARG A 840 -24.58 18.20 -23.51
N ALA A 841 -23.87 17.88 -22.43
CA ALA A 841 -24.45 17.50 -21.15
C ALA A 841 -25.31 18.63 -20.60
N LYS A 842 -24.76 19.85 -20.50
CA LYS A 842 -25.49 21.05 -20.03
C LYS A 842 -26.66 21.41 -20.95
N ASP A 843 -26.50 21.32 -22.26
CA ASP A 843 -27.59 21.51 -23.24
C ASP A 843 -28.70 20.44 -23.09
N ALA A 844 -28.36 19.21 -22.69
CA ALA A 844 -29.33 18.14 -22.43
C ALA A 844 -30.02 18.31 -21.06
N GLU A 845 -29.27 18.60 -20.00
CA GLU A 845 -29.77 18.94 -18.67
C GLU A 845 -30.77 20.10 -18.74
N ALA A 846 -30.43 21.18 -19.46
CA ALA A 846 -31.33 22.32 -19.67
C ALA A 846 -32.64 21.88 -20.35
N ARG A 847 -32.58 21.11 -21.45
CA ARG A 847 -33.77 20.59 -22.15
C ARG A 847 -34.63 19.69 -21.28
N TYR A 848 -34.02 18.85 -20.43
CA TYR A 848 -34.76 18.00 -19.50
C TYR A 848 -35.34 18.79 -18.33
N ALA A 849 -34.64 19.81 -17.83
CA ALA A 849 -35.16 20.74 -16.83
C ALA A 849 -36.36 21.54 -17.35
N GLU A 850 -36.29 22.07 -18.59
CA GLU A 850 -37.42 22.72 -19.26
C GLU A 850 -38.61 21.78 -19.46
N ARG A 851 -38.38 20.52 -19.84
CA ARG A 851 -39.44 19.50 -19.95
C ARG A 851 -40.06 19.17 -18.59
N LEU A 852 -39.25 19.04 -17.54
CA LEU A 852 -39.72 18.77 -16.17
C LEU A 852 -40.53 19.95 -15.61
N ASP A 853 -40.08 21.18 -15.82
CA ASP A 853 -40.82 22.40 -15.45
C ASP A 853 -42.12 22.55 -16.27
N GLY A 854 -42.09 22.23 -17.57
CA GLY A 854 -43.29 22.14 -18.41
C GLY A 854 -44.31 21.12 -17.89
N MET A 855 -43.88 19.90 -17.55
CA MET A 855 -44.74 18.88 -16.96
C MET A 855 -45.24 19.28 -15.56
N ARG A 856 -44.40 19.91 -14.74
CA ARG A 856 -44.83 20.50 -13.46
C ARG A 856 -45.94 21.51 -13.67
N LYS A 857 -45.76 22.48 -14.59
CA LYS A 857 -46.78 23.50 -14.94
C LYS A 857 -48.08 22.89 -15.48
N GLN A 858 -48.01 21.81 -16.27
CA GLN A 858 -49.19 21.07 -16.72
C GLN A 858 -49.90 20.35 -15.57
N LEU A 859 -49.17 19.71 -14.66
CA LEU A 859 -49.71 19.05 -13.48
C LEU A 859 -50.35 20.08 -12.52
N ASP A 860 -49.70 21.20 -12.30
CA ASP A 860 -50.20 22.38 -11.59
C ASP A 860 -51.48 22.96 -12.21
N ALA A 861 -51.60 22.94 -13.53
CA ALA A 861 -52.80 23.36 -14.24
C ALA A 861 -53.94 22.34 -14.07
N ARG A 862 -53.64 21.03 -14.12
CA ARG A 862 -54.61 19.96 -13.84
C ARG A 862 -55.10 19.97 -12.39
N TRP A 863 -54.23 20.22 -11.41
CA TRP A 863 -54.66 20.43 -10.01
C TRP A 863 -55.61 21.62 -9.89
N ARG A 864 -55.27 22.79 -10.47
CA ARG A 864 -56.17 23.96 -10.50
C ARG A 864 -57.46 23.75 -11.31
N GLN A 865 -57.55 22.71 -12.14
CA GLN A 865 -58.79 22.27 -12.78
C GLN A 865 -59.58 21.34 -11.85
N LEU A 866 -58.93 20.37 -11.21
CA LEU A 866 -59.54 19.50 -10.18
C LEU A 866 -60.10 20.31 -9.01
N ASP A 867 -59.38 21.29 -8.49
CA ASP A 867 -59.85 22.22 -7.45
C ASP A 867 -61.17 22.91 -7.86
N LYS A 868 -61.27 23.33 -9.14
CA LYS A 868 -62.48 23.97 -9.69
C LYS A 868 -63.62 22.98 -9.88
N PHE A 869 -63.34 21.75 -10.33
CA PHE A 869 -64.35 20.70 -10.42
C PHE A 869 -64.85 20.27 -9.04
N GLU A 870 -63.97 20.13 -8.04
CA GLU A 870 -64.35 19.83 -6.66
C GLU A 870 -65.18 20.98 -6.05
N ALA A 871 -64.80 22.23 -6.29
CA ALA A 871 -65.59 23.39 -5.88
C ALA A 871 -66.98 23.44 -6.56
N ALA A 872 -67.05 23.12 -7.86
CA ALA A 872 -68.31 23.05 -8.60
C ALA A 872 -69.21 21.89 -8.11
N VAL A 873 -68.64 20.71 -7.84
CA VAL A 873 -69.35 19.56 -7.27
C VAL A 873 -69.85 19.87 -5.84
N LYS A 874 -69.05 20.55 -5.02
CA LYS A 874 -69.48 21.05 -3.70
C LYS A 874 -70.63 22.04 -3.82
N ALA A 875 -70.53 23.03 -4.71
CA ALA A 875 -71.61 23.99 -4.96
C ALA A 875 -72.90 23.29 -5.46
N LEU A 876 -72.79 22.29 -6.36
CA LEU A 876 -73.92 21.48 -6.80
C LEU A 876 -74.53 20.64 -5.66
N ALA A 877 -73.71 20.10 -4.76
CA ALA A 877 -74.17 19.38 -3.57
C ALA A 877 -74.88 20.32 -2.57
N GLU A 878 -74.35 21.51 -2.34
CA GLU A 878 -74.97 22.57 -1.53
C GLU A 878 -76.29 23.04 -2.13
N HIS A 879 -76.35 23.26 -3.44
CA HIS A 879 -77.58 23.57 -4.17
C HIS A 879 -78.60 22.42 -4.05
N LYS A 880 -78.20 21.15 -4.20
CA LYS A 880 -79.06 19.98 -4.01
C LYS A 880 -79.58 19.87 -2.57
N ALA A 881 -78.76 20.19 -1.58
CA ALA A 881 -79.15 20.25 -0.17
C ALA A 881 -80.05 21.45 0.16
N ALA A 882 -79.89 22.59 -0.53
CA ALA A 882 -80.78 23.74 -0.44
C ALA A 882 -82.14 23.46 -1.11
N TRP A 883 -82.15 22.78 -2.26
CA TRP A 883 -83.37 22.32 -2.93
C TRP A 883 -84.13 21.29 -2.09
N ARG A 884 -83.45 20.31 -1.49
CA ARG A 884 -84.10 19.37 -0.54
C ARG A 884 -84.71 20.09 0.66
N ARG A 885 -84.02 21.06 1.26
CA ARG A 885 -84.58 21.87 2.36
C ARG A 885 -85.79 22.72 1.91
N LYS A 886 -85.76 23.28 0.70
CA LYS A 886 -86.92 23.98 0.10
C LYS A 886 -88.08 23.03 -0.17
N LEU A 887 -87.82 21.80 -0.65
CA LEU A 887 -88.83 20.80 -0.90
C LEU A 887 -89.52 20.39 0.40
N VAL A 888 -88.76 19.99 1.43
CA VAL A 888 -89.31 19.65 2.76
C VAL A 888 -90.08 20.81 3.39
N ALA A 889 -89.62 22.07 3.20
CA ALA A 889 -90.38 23.24 3.63
C ALA A 889 -91.69 23.42 2.85
N LYS A 890 -91.73 23.10 1.55
CA LYS A 890 -92.95 23.15 0.72
C LYS A 890 -93.88 21.95 0.94
N GLU A 891 -93.36 20.79 1.29
CA GLU A 891 -94.13 19.64 1.78
C GLU A 891 -94.79 19.99 3.11
N GLY A 892 -94.03 20.57 4.07
CA GLY A 892 -94.60 21.09 5.32
C GLY A 892 -95.61 22.22 5.15
N GLU A 893 -95.39 23.16 4.21
CA GLU A 893 -96.42 24.15 3.84
C GLU A 893 -97.65 23.50 3.21
N ALA A 894 -97.47 22.49 2.33
CA ALA A 894 -98.57 21.77 1.69
C ALA A 894 -99.36 20.91 2.69
N ASP A 895 -98.71 20.32 3.69
CA ASP A 895 -99.36 19.56 4.75
C ASP A 895 -100.06 20.46 5.77
N ALA A 896 -99.52 21.65 6.07
CA ALA A 896 -100.24 22.69 6.81
C ALA A 896 -101.46 23.21 6.03
N LEU A 897 -101.35 23.33 4.69
CA LEU A 897 -102.48 23.66 3.82
C LEU A 897 -103.50 22.52 3.71
N ARG A 898 -103.08 21.25 3.72
CA ARG A 898 -103.97 20.08 3.81
C ARG A 898 -104.69 20.03 5.16
N ALA A 899 -103.98 20.26 6.25
CA ALA A 899 -104.55 20.29 7.60
C ALA A 899 -105.59 21.43 7.71
N THR A 900 -105.22 22.67 7.34
CA THR A 900 -106.17 23.79 7.34
C THR A 900 -107.31 23.63 6.34
N ASN A 901 -107.11 22.94 5.22
CA ASN A 901 -108.21 22.60 4.29
C ASN A 901 -109.12 21.48 4.87
N ALA A 902 -108.58 20.52 5.62
CA ALA A 902 -109.37 19.53 6.35
C ALA A 902 -110.15 20.17 7.52
N GLU A 903 -109.55 21.12 8.24
CA GLU A 903 -110.24 21.96 9.23
C GLU A 903 -111.33 22.82 8.58
N LEU A 904 -111.07 23.41 7.40
CA LEU A 904 -112.08 24.16 6.64
C LEU A 904 -113.18 23.26 6.07
N GLN A 905 -112.87 22.04 5.64
CA GLN A 905 -113.87 21.04 5.24
C GLN A 905 -114.71 20.57 6.43
N ALA A 906 -114.10 20.36 7.60
CA ALA A 906 -114.83 20.09 8.83
C ALA A 906 -115.70 21.29 9.27
N ALA A 907 -115.20 22.52 9.11
CA ALA A 907 -115.96 23.74 9.37
C ALA A 907 -117.08 23.99 8.34
N LEU A 908 -116.90 23.57 7.09
CA LEU A 908 -117.94 23.59 6.05
C LEU A 908 -118.99 22.50 6.29
N ALA A 909 -118.59 21.30 6.72
CA ALA A 909 -119.51 20.25 7.16
C ALA A 909 -120.31 20.71 8.40
N ALA A 910 -119.68 21.38 9.37
CA ALA A 910 -120.35 22.01 10.50
C ALA A 910 -121.27 23.17 10.06
N LYS A 911 -120.89 23.95 9.05
CA LYS A 911 -121.75 24.95 8.37
C LYS A 911 -122.79 24.34 7.42
N GLY A 912 -122.86 23.01 7.27
CA GLY A 912 -123.93 22.31 6.56
C GLY A 912 -125.33 22.51 7.17
N ARG A 913 -125.43 23.26 8.28
CA ARG A 913 -126.68 23.76 8.86
C ARG A 913 -126.60 25.27 9.12
N GLY A 914 -127.24 26.08 8.28
CA GLY A 914 -127.82 27.36 8.69
C GLY A 914 -127.31 28.66 8.03
N ALA A 915 -128.06 29.10 7.02
CA ALA A 915 -128.39 30.51 6.70
C ALA A 915 -127.27 31.48 6.19
N PRO A 916 -127.65 32.55 5.45
CA PRO A 916 -126.71 33.42 4.72
C PRO A 916 -126.33 34.72 5.46
N GLY A 917 -125.28 35.40 5.00
CA GLY A 917 -124.89 36.74 5.48
C GLY A 917 -123.75 37.36 4.67
N ASP A 918 -124.09 38.29 3.78
CA ASP A 918 -123.16 38.89 2.80
C ASP A 918 -122.39 40.13 3.36
N GLY A 919 -121.35 40.59 2.63
CA GLY A 919 -120.73 41.91 2.84
C GLY A 919 -119.46 41.99 3.71
N ALA A 920 -119.02 40.88 4.31
CA ALA A 920 -117.66 40.76 4.89
C ALA A 920 -116.65 40.27 3.85
N GLU A 921 -117.06 39.31 3.01
CA GLU A 921 -116.21 38.57 2.08
C GLU A 921 -115.63 39.46 0.96
N VAL A 922 -116.44 40.38 0.42
CA VAL A 922 -116.00 41.37 -0.59
C VAL A 922 -114.81 42.22 -0.10
N ARG A 923 -114.78 42.59 1.20
CA ARG A 923 -113.65 43.32 1.79
C ARG A 923 -112.41 42.42 1.98
N ALA A 924 -112.61 41.16 2.35
CA ALA A 924 -111.50 40.19 2.45
C ALA A 924 -110.87 39.88 1.08
N LEU A 925 -111.68 39.80 0.03
CA LEU A 925 -111.21 39.62 -1.35
C LEU A 925 -110.43 40.85 -1.85
N ASN A 926 -110.93 42.07 -1.61
CA ASN A 926 -110.22 43.30 -2.01
C ASN A 926 -108.89 43.49 -1.24
N ALA A 927 -108.84 43.09 0.05
CA ALA A 927 -107.61 43.05 0.85
C ALA A 927 -106.62 41.96 0.39
N ARG A 928 -107.09 40.90 -0.29
CA ARG A 928 -106.22 39.90 -0.96
C ARG A 928 -105.70 40.42 -2.30
N ALA A 929 -106.54 41.06 -3.12
CA ALA A 929 -106.15 41.65 -4.40
C ALA A 929 -105.02 42.68 -4.24
N THR A 930 -105.20 43.67 -3.35
CA THR A 930 -104.19 44.70 -3.06
C THR A 930 -102.88 44.15 -2.46
N ASN A 931 -102.92 42.99 -1.79
CA ASN A 931 -101.69 42.29 -1.36
C ASN A 931 -101.02 41.51 -2.51
N ALA A 932 -101.79 40.97 -3.46
CA ALA A 932 -101.25 40.35 -4.66
C ALA A 932 -100.55 41.39 -5.55
N GLU A 933 -101.16 42.54 -5.78
CA GLU A 933 -100.59 43.67 -6.54
C GLU A 933 -99.23 44.12 -5.95
N ARG A 934 -99.16 44.31 -4.61
CA ARG A 934 -97.90 44.64 -3.92
C ARG A 934 -96.83 43.55 -4.05
N ARG A 935 -97.22 42.28 -4.13
CA ARG A 935 -96.29 41.17 -4.41
C ARG A 935 -95.80 41.18 -5.85
N VAL A 936 -96.68 41.44 -6.82
CA VAL A 936 -96.30 41.57 -8.24
C VAL A 936 -95.34 42.74 -8.45
N ALA A 937 -95.62 43.91 -7.89
CA ALA A 937 -94.73 45.08 -7.98
C ALA A 937 -93.34 44.80 -7.37
N ASN A 938 -93.29 44.12 -6.22
CA ASN A 938 -92.01 43.71 -5.61
C ASN A 938 -91.25 42.67 -6.45
N LEU A 939 -91.95 41.75 -7.12
CA LEU A 939 -91.33 40.77 -8.03
C LEU A 939 -90.81 41.44 -9.31
N GLN A 940 -91.54 42.42 -9.87
CA GLN A 940 -91.07 43.22 -11.01
C GLN A 940 -89.81 44.02 -10.66
N ASN A 941 -89.78 44.67 -9.49
CA ASN A 941 -88.59 45.37 -9.00
C ASN A 941 -87.40 44.42 -8.77
N GLN A 942 -87.64 43.18 -8.32
CA GLN A 942 -86.59 42.17 -8.17
C GLN A 942 -86.08 41.61 -9.50
N LEU A 943 -86.96 41.49 -10.51
CA LEU A 943 -86.61 41.08 -11.87
C LEU A 943 -85.74 42.16 -12.54
N LEU A 944 -86.16 43.42 -12.49
CA LEU A 944 -85.45 44.54 -13.10
C LEU A 944 -84.05 44.72 -12.45
N ALA A 945 -83.96 44.60 -11.13
CA ALA A 945 -82.69 44.59 -10.40
C ALA A 945 -81.83 43.31 -10.62
N ALA A 946 -82.36 42.27 -11.28
CA ALA A 946 -81.58 41.13 -11.76
C ALA A 946 -81.09 41.35 -13.20
N GLU A 947 -81.93 41.92 -14.07
CA GLU A 947 -81.59 42.32 -15.45
C GLU A 947 -80.46 43.36 -15.48
N GLU A 948 -80.48 44.35 -14.57
CA GLU A 948 -79.38 45.29 -14.35
C GLU A 948 -78.06 44.60 -13.96
N ARG A 949 -78.11 43.51 -13.17
CA ARG A 949 -76.91 42.75 -12.79
C ARG A 949 -76.39 41.90 -13.94
N VAL A 950 -77.27 41.28 -14.72
CA VAL A 950 -76.90 40.49 -15.92
C VAL A 950 -76.27 41.39 -16.97
N THR A 951 -76.86 42.54 -17.27
CA THR A 951 -76.30 43.52 -18.20
C THR A 951 -74.95 44.07 -17.72
N ALA A 952 -74.82 44.43 -16.44
CA ALA A 952 -73.55 44.86 -15.85
C ALA A 952 -72.48 43.74 -15.78
N MET A 953 -72.88 42.46 -15.74
CA MET A 953 -71.95 41.33 -15.86
C MET A 953 -71.48 41.17 -17.31
N ASN A 954 -72.40 41.18 -18.27
CA ASN A 954 -72.08 41.03 -19.70
C ASN A 954 -71.13 42.14 -20.20
N GLN A 955 -71.32 43.39 -19.73
CA GLN A 955 -70.39 44.49 -20.02
C GLN A 955 -68.97 44.22 -19.48
N LYS A 956 -68.83 43.63 -18.29
CA LYS A 956 -67.52 43.27 -17.73
C LYS A 956 -66.86 42.14 -18.49
N THR A 957 -67.63 41.15 -18.95
CA THR A 957 -67.13 40.07 -19.82
C THR A 957 -66.63 40.63 -21.15
N ALA A 958 -67.42 41.43 -21.86
CA ALA A 958 -66.98 42.06 -23.12
C ALA A 958 -65.72 42.93 -22.98
N VAL A 959 -65.56 43.64 -21.85
CA VAL A 959 -64.33 44.41 -21.54
C VAL A 959 -63.14 43.50 -21.21
N ALA A 960 -63.36 42.30 -20.68
CA ALA A 960 -62.31 41.30 -20.50
C ALA A 960 -61.90 40.67 -21.84
N ASP A 961 -62.87 40.32 -22.69
CA ASP A 961 -62.65 39.66 -23.98
C ASP A 961 -61.90 40.57 -24.96
N ASN A 962 -62.29 41.85 -25.08
CA ASN A 962 -61.53 42.85 -25.84
C ASN A 962 -60.07 42.97 -25.34
N LYS A 963 -59.83 42.85 -24.03
CA LYS A 963 -58.47 42.84 -23.45
C LYS A 963 -57.73 41.53 -23.68
N TRP A 964 -58.40 40.42 -23.97
CA TRP A 964 -57.76 39.17 -24.41
C TRP A 964 -57.41 39.23 -25.90
N GLU A 965 -58.34 39.68 -26.75
CA GLU A 965 -58.14 39.79 -28.20
C GLU A 965 -56.94 40.67 -28.56
N VAL A 966 -56.78 41.83 -27.91
CA VAL A 966 -55.61 42.70 -28.08
C VAL A 966 -54.29 42.00 -27.71
N ARG A 967 -54.28 41.21 -26.63
CA ARG A 967 -53.08 40.44 -26.21
C ARG A 967 -52.79 39.28 -27.16
N VAL A 968 -53.80 38.59 -27.67
CA VAL A 968 -53.64 37.54 -28.70
C VAL A 968 -53.00 38.14 -29.95
N LYS A 969 -53.53 39.26 -30.46
CA LYS A 969 -52.96 39.99 -31.61
C LYS A 969 -51.52 40.45 -31.37
N GLU A 970 -51.17 40.84 -30.14
CA GLU A 970 -49.78 41.17 -29.78
C GLU A 970 -48.86 39.93 -29.81
N TYR A 971 -49.30 38.80 -29.26
CA TYR A 971 -48.53 37.55 -29.30
C TYR A 971 -48.35 37.02 -30.73
N GLU A 972 -49.38 37.09 -31.57
CA GLU A 972 -49.30 36.75 -33.00
C GLU A 972 -48.28 37.64 -33.75
N GLY A 973 -48.25 38.93 -33.44
CA GLY A 973 -47.27 39.87 -33.99
C GLY A 973 -45.83 39.51 -33.58
N ARG A 974 -45.61 39.24 -32.28
CA ARG A 974 -44.32 38.80 -31.73
C ARG A 974 -43.87 37.47 -32.34
N LEU A 975 -44.79 36.51 -32.54
CA LEU A 975 -44.50 35.20 -33.15
C LEU A 975 -44.06 35.34 -34.61
N LYS A 976 -44.78 36.14 -35.41
CA LYS A 976 -44.41 36.41 -36.82
C LYS A 976 -43.02 37.06 -36.93
N GLN A 977 -42.69 38.02 -36.05
CA GLN A 977 -41.35 38.63 -36.02
C GLN A 977 -40.25 37.62 -35.68
N ALA A 978 -40.50 36.69 -34.73
CA ALA A 978 -39.57 35.63 -34.40
C ALA A 978 -39.38 34.64 -35.57
N GLU A 979 -40.45 34.24 -36.24
CA GLU A 979 -40.37 33.39 -37.44
C GLU A 979 -39.57 34.03 -38.57
N GLU A 980 -39.80 35.33 -38.85
CA GLU A 980 -39.01 36.03 -39.86
C GLU A 980 -37.53 36.13 -39.49
N LYS A 981 -37.21 36.33 -38.21
CA LYS A 981 -35.81 36.33 -37.73
C LYS A 981 -35.16 34.96 -37.98
N VAL A 982 -35.84 33.87 -37.65
CA VAL A 982 -35.37 32.50 -37.93
C VAL A 982 -35.25 32.23 -39.44
N LYS A 983 -36.16 32.77 -40.27
CA LYS A 983 -36.07 32.68 -41.75
C LYS A 983 -34.83 33.41 -42.28
N ARG A 984 -34.53 34.62 -41.79
CA ARG A 984 -33.31 35.39 -42.13
C ARG A 984 -32.03 34.68 -41.67
N GLU A 985 -32.01 34.17 -40.44
CA GLU A 985 -30.86 33.44 -39.88
C GLU A 985 -30.58 32.11 -40.62
N ARG A 986 -31.64 31.38 -41.02
CA ARG A 986 -31.50 30.19 -41.88
C ARG A 986 -30.97 30.55 -43.27
N GLN A 987 -31.40 31.67 -43.86
CA GLN A 987 -30.93 32.10 -45.17
C GLN A 987 -29.44 32.50 -45.14
N GLY A 988 -29.04 33.36 -44.20
CA GLY A 988 -27.63 33.69 -43.96
C GLY A 988 -26.78 32.53 -43.42
N GLY A 989 -27.40 31.42 -43.04
CA GLY A 989 -26.73 30.13 -42.81
C GLY A 989 -26.44 29.38 -44.11
N LYS A 990 -27.41 29.31 -45.03
CA LYS A 990 -27.25 28.69 -46.37
C LYS A 990 -26.22 29.43 -47.22
N GLU A 991 -26.22 30.75 -47.19
CA GLU A 991 -25.29 31.59 -47.96
C GLU A 991 -23.84 31.31 -47.54
N ARG A 992 -23.54 31.35 -46.23
CA ARG A 992 -22.21 30.97 -45.70
C ARG A 992 -21.85 29.51 -45.98
N ALA A 993 -22.81 28.58 -46.00
CA ALA A 993 -22.54 27.20 -46.40
C ALA A 993 -22.11 27.10 -47.87
N HIS A 994 -22.78 27.82 -48.78
CA HIS A 994 -22.39 27.90 -50.19
C HIS A 994 -21.03 28.61 -50.40
N GLU A 995 -20.72 29.66 -49.64
CA GLU A 995 -19.40 30.30 -49.66
C GLU A 995 -18.29 29.33 -49.25
N LEU A 996 -18.49 28.57 -48.17
CA LEU A 996 -17.54 27.56 -47.70
C LEU A 996 -17.39 26.39 -48.69
N GLU A 997 -18.48 25.94 -49.32
CA GLU A 997 -18.40 24.97 -50.42
C GLU A 997 -17.62 25.50 -51.63
N ALA A 998 -17.82 26.76 -52.01
CA ALA A 998 -17.11 27.39 -53.12
C ALA A 998 -15.60 27.49 -52.82
N GLN A 999 -15.24 27.89 -51.59
CA GLN A 999 -13.86 27.92 -51.12
C GLN A 999 -13.24 26.51 -51.08
N ALA A 1000 -13.96 25.50 -50.57
CA ALA A 1000 -13.49 24.11 -50.56
C ALA A 1000 -13.21 23.60 -51.98
N ARG A 1001 -14.12 23.84 -52.93
CA ARG A 1001 -13.92 23.51 -54.36
C ARG A 1001 -12.75 24.28 -54.99
N GLN A 1002 -12.48 25.51 -54.56
CA GLN A 1002 -11.32 26.29 -54.99
C GLN A 1002 -9.99 25.70 -54.47
N TYR A 1003 -9.92 25.34 -53.19
CA TYR A 1003 -8.74 24.68 -52.62
C TYR A 1003 -8.51 23.28 -53.23
N GLN A 1004 -9.58 22.53 -53.52
CA GLN A 1004 -9.49 21.22 -54.18
C GLN A 1004 -8.86 21.34 -55.57
N ARG A 1005 -9.28 22.34 -56.38
CA ARG A 1005 -8.64 22.67 -57.67
C ARG A 1005 -7.17 23.09 -57.52
N GLN A 1006 -6.81 23.82 -56.45
CA GLN A 1006 -5.41 24.17 -56.18
C GLN A 1006 -4.56 22.93 -55.84
N ILE A 1007 -5.10 21.97 -55.08
CA ILE A 1007 -4.45 20.68 -54.78
C ILE A 1007 -4.25 19.87 -56.06
N GLU A 1008 -5.26 19.77 -56.93
CA GLU A 1008 -5.15 19.10 -58.24
C GLU A 1008 -4.09 19.73 -59.14
N LEU A 1009 -3.99 21.06 -59.16
CA LEU A 1009 -2.96 21.79 -59.91
C LEU A 1009 -1.56 21.57 -59.30
N ALA A 1010 -1.44 21.50 -57.97
CA ALA A 1010 -0.18 21.18 -57.29
C ALA A 1010 0.24 19.73 -57.57
N GLN A 1011 -0.69 18.77 -57.55
CA GLN A 1011 -0.43 17.37 -57.90
C GLN A 1011 0.02 17.21 -59.35
N LYS A 1012 -0.62 17.90 -60.30
CA LYS A 1012 -0.19 17.92 -61.71
C LYS A 1012 1.22 18.51 -61.89
N ARG A 1013 1.58 19.56 -61.13
CA ARG A 1013 2.95 20.09 -61.10
C ARG A 1013 3.96 19.11 -60.51
N ILE A 1014 3.60 18.38 -59.45
CA ILE A 1014 4.46 17.33 -58.86
C ILE A 1014 4.65 16.17 -59.86
N GLN A 1015 3.59 15.74 -60.55
CA GLN A 1015 3.69 14.74 -61.61
C GLN A 1015 4.61 15.21 -62.76
N GLN A 1016 4.46 16.45 -63.21
CA GLN A 1016 5.34 17.05 -64.22
C GLN A 1016 6.81 17.15 -63.75
N LEU A 1017 7.05 17.49 -62.47
CA LEU A 1017 8.40 17.52 -61.90
C LEU A 1017 9.02 16.13 -61.79
N ASN A 1018 8.24 15.11 -61.42
CA ASN A 1018 8.69 13.72 -61.40
C ASN A 1018 9.01 13.22 -62.81
N GLU A 1019 8.13 13.47 -63.79
CA GLU A 1019 8.41 13.16 -65.20
C GLU A 1019 9.67 13.85 -65.72
N ILE A 1020 10.00 15.06 -65.26
CA ILE A 1020 11.23 15.77 -65.61
C ILE A 1020 12.44 15.13 -64.91
N LEU A 1021 12.33 14.73 -63.64
CA LEU A 1021 13.38 14.00 -62.90
C LEU A 1021 13.72 12.65 -63.56
N ASP A 1022 12.69 11.90 -63.97
CA ASP A 1022 12.85 10.62 -64.66
C ASP A 1022 13.47 10.82 -66.05
N LYS A 1023 13.00 11.80 -66.84
CA LYS A 1023 13.57 12.16 -68.14
C LYS A 1023 14.99 12.76 -68.04
N ALA A 1024 15.37 13.30 -66.89
CA ALA A 1024 16.72 13.77 -66.60
C ALA A 1024 17.69 12.65 -66.15
N GLY A 1025 17.23 11.39 -66.04
CA GLY A 1025 18.08 10.26 -65.67
C GLY A 1025 18.52 10.24 -64.21
N LEU A 1026 17.84 10.99 -63.33
CA LEU A 1026 18.13 11.05 -61.89
C LEU A 1026 17.39 9.96 -61.08
N GLY A 1027 16.78 8.98 -61.77
CA GLY A 1027 16.27 7.76 -61.18
C GLY A 1027 17.38 6.99 -60.46
N ARG A 1028 17.23 6.83 -59.14
CA ARG A 1028 18.34 6.50 -58.23
C ARG A 1028 18.68 5.01 -58.22
N ASP A 1029 19.68 4.62 -59.02
CA ASP A 1029 20.16 3.23 -59.06
C ASP A 1029 21.39 2.99 -58.14
N SER A 1030 21.34 1.87 -57.43
CA SER A 1030 22.44 1.20 -56.70
C SER A 1030 23.09 1.82 -55.43
N LYS A 1031 23.08 0.97 -54.37
CA LYS A 1031 24.22 0.50 -53.54
C LYS A 1031 24.92 1.33 -52.43
N ASN A 1032 25.33 0.54 -51.42
CA ASN A 1032 26.46 0.66 -50.47
C ASN A 1032 26.38 1.52 -49.19
N ALA A 1033 27.10 1.02 -48.18
CA ALA A 1033 27.60 1.65 -46.95
C ALA A 1033 26.63 2.01 -45.80
N SER A 1034 26.41 1.02 -44.92
CA SER A 1034 26.50 1.21 -43.45
C SER A 1034 27.98 1.43 -43.03
N PRO A 1035 28.35 1.80 -41.78
CA PRO A 1035 27.56 1.75 -40.53
C PRO A 1035 27.66 3.01 -39.62
N ALA A 1036 27.16 2.85 -38.39
CA ALA A 1036 26.99 3.84 -37.31
C ALA A 1036 25.86 4.87 -37.58
N ARG A 1037 24.91 5.08 -36.65
CA ARG A 1037 24.78 4.58 -35.27
C ARG A 1037 23.33 4.24 -34.95
#